data_AF-A0A3B7MXX9-F1
#
_entry.id   AF-A0A3B7MXX9-F1
#
_cell.length_a   1.000
_cell.length_b   1.000
_cell.length_c   1.000
_cell.angle_alpha   90.00
_cell.angle_beta   90.00
_cell.angle_gamma   90.00
#
_symmetry.space_group_name_H-M   'P 1'
#
loop_
_entity.id
_entity.type
_entity.pdbx_description
1 polymer ?
#
loop_
_entity_poly.entity_id
_entity_poly.type
_entity_poly.pdbx_seq_one_letter_code
_entity_poly.pdbx_strand_id
1 'polypeptide(L)'
;MKKNLLGTLCCLALFLTGYAQNLAINADGSLPNPNAILDVKSGNKGVLIPRMSSAARTHIPPTQGLLVYDTTTRSFWYHTGQQWQSIATAASSLSAPGDPWLLSGNSGTDSTNFLGTLDDVHLHIRVNNQPSGLLDQHNNNATWGYNTGKFLTTGYNNTALGNLSLYNVTTGFANTATGFQALYSNKEGISNTAFGEATLYNNLTGYANAATGSGALHDNTGGYSNTAMGHISLYKTTDGNRNTALGAAALYENTTGSKNTAGGYQSLYQNTTGSENVATGYQALYSNTTGDGSTAYGFQALYYNTTGAGNTATGHQSLYLNNTGLFNTANGYKAMQNSTGSANTGIGYETLRNNTGNANTALGYYALYDNHGDENTAIGLSALQDNQSGSYNTALGNEALKRNTTGAYNTSLGWHSMNNNSTGTFNTAVGMVAMMSNTTGAENTALGFHASGLNTSGYRNASVGYEALGLNGTGSDNTAVGYRSLFQSNGDYNTAVGMQALYQNTNGTLNTAIGYHADVILYTPITNATAIGANAIVDASNKVRIGNAAVTVIEGQVPFTTPSDGRYKFKVQDDVKGLDFILQLRPVTYQFDVKRFDAQYTSQNDNATQTSNAIQASYDEATLMRRSGFIAQEVEKAANNSGYNFSGIIKPRTEKDHYSLSYDAFVVPLVKAVQEQQKIIEKLQQKNNDEQSRISRLEKQVEELLQLLKASK
;
A
#
# COMPACT_ATOMS: atom_id res chain seq x y z
N MET A 1 -17.75 -150.51 -19.55
CA MET A 1 -17.17 -151.58 -18.72
C MET A 1 -17.80 -151.50 -17.33
N LYS A 2 -18.37 -152.62 -16.85
CA LYS A 2 -18.42 -153.13 -15.46
C LYS A 2 -18.63 -152.11 -14.32
N LYS A 3 -19.77 -152.11 -13.61
CA LYS A 3 -20.27 -153.05 -12.56
C LYS A 3 -19.99 -152.54 -11.13
N ASN A 4 -21.07 -152.48 -10.32
CA ASN A 4 -21.19 -152.97 -8.93
C ASN A 4 -20.46 -152.17 -7.82
N LEU A 5 -20.86 -152.12 -6.53
CA LEU A 5 -21.94 -152.67 -5.70
C LEU A 5 -21.91 -151.93 -4.33
N LEU A 6 -23.08 -151.83 -3.66
CA LEU A 6 -23.38 -151.99 -2.21
C LEU A 6 -22.38 -151.59 -1.08
N GLY A 7 -22.92 -151.02 0.01
CA GLY A 7 -22.36 -151.26 1.36
C GLY A 7 -22.75 -150.27 2.48
N THR A 8 -23.70 -150.66 3.32
CA THR A 8 -24.19 -150.14 4.62
C THR A 8 -23.13 -149.93 5.73
N LEU A 9 -23.30 -148.95 6.65
CA LEU A 9 -23.53 -149.11 8.13
C LEU A 9 -23.32 -147.82 8.99
N CYS A 10 -24.28 -147.54 9.89
CA CYS A 10 -24.22 -147.08 11.30
C CYS A 10 -23.50 -145.79 11.83
N CYS A 11 -24.31 -145.02 12.61
CA CYS A 11 -24.12 -144.55 14.00
C CYS A 11 -23.78 -143.08 14.36
N LEU A 12 -24.67 -142.54 15.22
CA LEU A 12 -24.50 -141.67 16.41
C LEU A 12 -24.47 -140.12 16.32
N ALA A 13 -25.65 -139.53 16.61
CA ALA A 13 -26.02 -138.62 17.72
C ALA A 13 -25.31 -137.27 18.01
N LEU A 14 -26.15 -136.22 17.91
CA LEU A 14 -26.35 -135.03 18.78
C LEU A 14 -25.31 -133.87 18.78
N PHE A 15 -25.72 -132.68 18.30
CA PHE A 15 -26.18 -131.54 19.13
C PHE A 15 -26.82 -130.43 18.26
N LEU A 16 -27.79 -129.71 18.85
CA LEU A 16 -28.59 -128.61 18.29
C LEU A 16 -27.78 -127.32 18.05
N THR A 17 -28.14 -126.54 17.02
CA THR A 17 -28.84 -125.22 17.10
C THR A 17 -29.01 -124.65 15.69
N GLY A 18 -30.22 -124.26 15.30
CA GLY A 18 -30.45 -123.39 14.15
C GLY A 18 -30.21 -121.91 14.51
N TYR A 19 -29.96 -121.05 13.52
CA TYR A 19 -30.73 -119.82 13.23
C TYR A 19 -30.06 -118.98 12.12
N ALA A 20 -30.92 -118.33 11.32
CA ALA A 20 -30.70 -117.21 10.41
C ALA A 20 -29.86 -117.44 9.14
N GLN A 21 -30.56 -117.66 8.01
CA GLN A 21 -30.02 -117.38 6.68
C GLN A 21 -30.30 -115.90 6.39
N ASN A 22 -29.30 -115.03 6.53
CA ASN A 22 -29.36 -113.69 5.93
C ASN A 22 -29.59 -113.89 4.42
N LEU A 23 -30.52 -113.16 3.82
CA LEU A 23 -30.89 -113.34 2.43
C LEU A 23 -30.21 -112.25 1.59
N ALA A 24 -29.32 -112.64 0.69
CA ALA A 24 -28.78 -111.75 -0.33
C ALA A 24 -29.60 -111.86 -1.61
N ILE A 25 -30.04 -110.72 -2.16
CA ILE A 25 -30.58 -110.63 -3.52
C ILE A 25 -29.60 -109.77 -4.32
N ASN A 26 -28.69 -110.44 -5.02
CA ASN A 26 -27.70 -109.83 -5.89
C ASN A 26 -27.40 -110.73 -7.10
N ALA A 27 -26.69 -110.18 -8.09
CA ALA A 27 -26.29 -110.91 -9.29
C ALA A 27 -24.81 -111.32 -9.28
N ASP A 28 -24.03 -110.84 -8.31
CA ASP A 28 -22.59 -111.09 -8.17
C ASP A 28 -22.27 -112.22 -7.18
N GLY A 29 -23.29 -112.78 -6.50
CA GLY A 29 -23.14 -113.88 -5.56
C GLY A 29 -22.48 -113.47 -4.24
N SER A 30 -22.36 -112.17 -3.95
CA SER A 30 -21.74 -111.73 -2.69
C SER A 30 -22.57 -112.18 -1.49
N LEU A 31 -21.90 -112.56 -0.40
CA LEU A 31 -22.58 -112.89 0.86
C LEU A 31 -23.35 -111.66 1.39
N PRO A 32 -24.53 -111.85 1.99
CA PRO A 32 -25.31 -110.76 2.57
C PRO A 32 -24.56 -110.14 3.75
N ASN A 33 -24.73 -108.83 3.94
CA ASN A 33 -24.17 -108.11 5.06
C ASN A 33 -24.54 -108.80 6.41
N PRO A 34 -23.58 -109.04 7.32
CA PRO A 34 -23.85 -109.70 8.60
C PRO A 34 -24.95 -109.02 9.43
N ASN A 35 -25.13 -107.71 9.25
CA ASN A 35 -26.08 -106.90 10.00
C ASN A 35 -27.44 -106.75 9.29
N ALA A 36 -27.65 -107.37 8.11
CA ALA A 36 -28.89 -107.28 7.36
C ALA A 36 -29.55 -108.65 7.21
N ILE A 37 -30.81 -108.77 7.64
CA ILE A 37 -31.64 -109.95 7.36
C ILE A 37 -31.93 -110.07 5.85
N LEU A 38 -32.05 -108.94 5.14
CA LEU A 38 -32.21 -108.86 3.70
C LEU A 38 -31.22 -107.82 3.14
N ASP A 39 -30.26 -108.27 2.35
CA ASP A 39 -29.29 -107.42 1.65
C ASP A 39 -29.59 -107.45 0.15
N VAL A 40 -29.98 -106.31 -0.41
CA VAL A 40 -30.26 -106.20 -1.85
C VAL A 40 -29.20 -105.34 -2.50
N LYS A 41 -28.40 -105.95 -3.38
CA LYS A 41 -27.33 -105.28 -4.12
C LYS A 41 -27.56 -105.46 -5.62
N SER A 42 -27.81 -104.35 -6.32
CA SER A 42 -27.94 -104.35 -7.77
C SER A 42 -27.38 -103.06 -8.35
N GLY A 43 -26.65 -103.16 -9.47
CA GLY A 43 -26.14 -102.00 -10.19
C GLY A 43 -27.17 -101.34 -11.11
N ASN A 44 -28.32 -101.97 -11.35
CA ASN A 44 -29.31 -101.49 -12.32
C ASN A 44 -30.78 -101.83 -11.99
N LYS A 45 -31.07 -102.42 -10.83
CA LYS A 45 -32.43 -102.72 -10.36
C LYS A 45 -32.63 -102.12 -8.97
N GLY A 46 -33.83 -101.61 -8.70
CA GLY A 46 -34.24 -101.13 -7.37
C GLY A 46 -35.08 -102.17 -6.63
N VAL A 47 -35.39 -101.87 -5.35
CA VAL A 47 -36.38 -102.61 -4.58
C VAL A 47 -37.73 -101.91 -4.69
N LEU A 48 -38.75 -102.61 -5.20
CA LEU A 48 -40.13 -102.13 -5.15
C LEU A 48 -40.74 -102.51 -3.79
N ILE A 49 -40.75 -101.53 -2.89
CA ILE A 49 -41.44 -101.62 -1.60
C ILE A 49 -42.96 -101.50 -1.82
N PRO A 50 -43.83 -102.09 -0.97
CA PRO A 50 -45.28 -102.01 -1.12
C PRO A 50 -45.78 -100.58 -1.35
N ARG A 51 -46.53 -100.40 -2.44
CA ARG A 51 -47.07 -99.11 -2.90
C ARG A 51 -48.56 -99.04 -2.60
N MET A 52 -49.00 -97.99 -1.94
CA MET A 52 -50.39 -97.85 -1.49
C MET A 52 -50.76 -96.38 -1.30
N SER A 53 -52.05 -96.04 -1.33
CA SER A 53 -52.51 -94.69 -1.03
C SER A 53 -52.40 -94.37 0.48
N SER A 54 -52.44 -93.09 0.85
CA SER A 54 -52.44 -92.69 2.27
C SER A 54 -53.58 -93.33 3.06
N ALA A 55 -54.75 -93.48 2.44
CA ALA A 55 -55.89 -94.15 3.03
C ALA A 55 -55.65 -95.66 3.21
N ALA A 56 -55.07 -96.34 2.23
CA ALA A 56 -54.77 -97.77 2.35
C ALA A 56 -53.69 -98.04 3.42
N ARG A 57 -52.70 -97.16 3.53
CA ARG A 57 -51.62 -97.27 4.53
C ARG A 57 -52.11 -97.24 5.97
N THR A 58 -53.12 -96.42 6.31
CA THR A 58 -53.67 -96.36 7.67
C THR A 58 -54.45 -97.60 8.09
N HIS A 59 -54.78 -98.49 7.15
CA HIS A 59 -55.46 -99.76 7.42
C HIS A 59 -54.47 -100.93 7.62
N ILE A 60 -53.16 -100.71 7.40
CA ILE A 60 -52.16 -101.74 7.69
C ILE A 60 -51.94 -101.82 9.20
N PRO A 61 -51.94 -103.03 9.80
CA PRO A 61 -51.67 -103.20 11.23
C PRO A 61 -50.37 -102.50 11.66
N PRO A 62 -50.40 -101.70 12.75
CA PRO A 62 -49.28 -100.86 13.17
C PRO A 62 -48.09 -101.71 13.65
N THR A 63 -47.20 -102.08 12.73
CA THR A 63 -46.01 -102.87 13.03
C THR A 63 -44.78 -101.98 12.88
N GLN A 64 -43.99 -101.85 13.95
CA GLN A 64 -42.78 -101.04 13.95
C GLN A 64 -41.79 -101.49 12.88
N GLY A 65 -41.26 -100.53 12.12
CA GLY A 65 -40.28 -100.76 11.04
C GLY A 65 -40.88 -101.08 9.67
N LEU A 66 -42.22 -101.15 9.53
CA LEU A 66 -42.84 -101.34 8.22
C LEU A 66 -42.53 -100.16 7.31
N LEU A 67 -41.95 -100.42 6.14
CA LEU A 67 -41.67 -99.43 5.10
C LEU A 67 -42.66 -99.59 3.94
N VAL A 68 -43.25 -98.48 3.51
CA VAL A 68 -44.16 -98.40 2.36
C VAL A 68 -43.80 -97.19 1.51
N TYR A 69 -44.13 -97.25 0.22
CA TYR A 69 -44.17 -96.07 -0.62
C TYR A 69 -45.62 -95.59 -0.73
N ASP A 70 -45.92 -94.45 -0.13
CA ASP A 70 -47.25 -93.86 -0.19
C ASP A 70 -47.41 -93.16 -1.56
N THR A 71 -48.29 -93.70 -2.40
CA THR A 71 -48.53 -93.22 -3.76
C THR A 71 -49.27 -91.89 -3.79
N THR A 72 -50.01 -91.54 -2.73
CA THR A 72 -50.72 -90.27 -2.62
C THR A 72 -49.76 -89.14 -2.28
N THR A 73 -48.86 -89.35 -1.31
CA THR A 73 -47.84 -88.36 -0.92
C THR A 73 -46.52 -88.47 -1.70
N ARG A 74 -46.41 -89.48 -2.59
CA ARG A 74 -45.25 -89.76 -3.44
C ARG A 74 -43.93 -89.82 -2.65
N SER A 75 -43.96 -90.37 -1.45
CA SER A 75 -42.80 -90.47 -0.56
C SER A 75 -42.77 -91.80 0.16
N PHE A 76 -41.59 -92.19 0.63
CA PHE A 76 -41.44 -93.34 1.51
C PHE A 76 -41.89 -92.99 2.92
N TRP A 77 -42.61 -93.91 3.55
CA TRP A 77 -43.04 -93.80 4.93
C TRP A 77 -42.72 -95.07 5.68
N TYR A 78 -42.33 -94.94 6.94
CA TYR A 78 -42.18 -96.07 7.85
C TYR A 78 -43.09 -95.93 9.07
N HIS A 79 -43.52 -97.05 9.64
CA HIS A 79 -44.29 -97.04 10.88
C HIS A 79 -43.34 -97.12 12.08
N THR A 80 -43.43 -96.15 12.99
CA THR A 80 -42.57 -96.04 14.18
C THR A 80 -42.95 -97.01 15.31
N GLY A 81 -44.05 -97.75 15.14
CA GLY A 81 -44.70 -98.55 16.20
C GLY A 81 -45.87 -97.81 16.86
N GLN A 82 -45.92 -96.48 16.72
CA GLN A 82 -46.99 -95.62 17.24
C GLN A 82 -47.74 -94.89 16.11
N GLN A 83 -47.00 -94.47 15.08
CA GLN A 83 -47.53 -93.66 13.97
C GLN A 83 -46.72 -93.84 12.70
N TRP A 84 -47.33 -93.51 11.56
CA TRP A 84 -46.63 -93.42 10.27
C TRP A 84 -45.82 -92.14 10.17
N GLN A 85 -44.54 -92.24 9.79
CA GLN A 85 -43.62 -91.12 9.59
C GLN A 85 -42.97 -91.14 8.21
N SER A 86 -42.88 -89.98 7.54
CA SER A 86 -42.30 -89.87 6.20
C SER A 86 -40.78 -89.83 6.32
N ILE A 87 -40.10 -90.52 5.40
CA ILE A 87 -38.64 -90.53 5.30
C ILE A 87 -38.14 -89.33 4.48
N ALA A 88 -39.01 -88.65 3.73
CA ALA A 88 -38.64 -87.43 3.01
C ALA A 88 -39.88 -86.60 2.65
N THR A 89 -40.22 -85.62 3.48
CA THR A 89 -41.06 -84.48 3.09
C THR A 89 -40.26 -83.19 3.30
N ALA A 90 -39.24 -83.03 2.45
CA ALA A 90 -38.62 -81.80 1.96
C ALA A 90 -37.20 -82.16 1.53
N ALA A 91 -36.82 -81.83 0.30
CA ALA A 91 -35.47 -82.03 -0.22
C ALA A 91 -34.40 -81.12 0.45
N SER A 92 -34.60 -80.72 1.71
CA SER A 92 -33.78 -79.72 2.40
C SER A 92 -33.45 -80.01 3.86
N SER A 93 -33.81 -81.17 4.46
CA SER A 93 -33.62 -81.39 5.91
C SER A 93 -32.71 -82.55 6.32
N LEU A 94 -31.79 -83.01 5.46
CA LEU A 94 -30.74 -83.98 5.84
C LEU A 94 -29.33 -83.36 5.89
N SER A 95 -29.21 -82.18 6.49
CA SER A 95 -27.96 -81.74 7.10
C SER A 95 -28.24 -80.84 8.31
N ALA A 96 -28.01 -81.35 9.52
CA ALA A 96 -27.71 -80.53 10.70
C ALA A 96 -26.21 -80.18 10.70
N PRO A 97 -25.71 -79.18 11.45
CA PRO A 97 -26.35 -78.07 12.16
C PRO A 97 -25.87 -76.70 11.62
N GLY A 98 -26.80 -75.75 11.56
CA GLY A 98 -26.55 -74.37 11.15
C GLY A 98 -27.84 -73.82 10.56
N ASP A 99 -28.70 -73.27 11.41
CA ASP A 99 -29.98 -72.69 10.99
C ASP A 99 -29.73 -71.71 9.83
N PRO A 100 -30.23 -72.00 8.61
CA PRO A 100 -30.08 -71.06 7.51
C PRO A 100 -30.77 -69.76 7.93
N TRP A 101 -30.14 -68.63 7.64
CA TRP A 101 -30.68 -67.33 7.97
C TRP A 101 -32.09 -67.20 7.41
N LEU A 102 -33.07 -67.08 8.30
CA LEU A 102 -34.46 -67.00 7.90
C LEU A 102 -34.68 -65.69 7.13
N LEU A 103 -35.51 -65.72 6.08
CA LEU A 103 -35.84 -64.51 5.30
C LEU A 103 -36.53 -63.42 6.14
N SER A 104 -37.13 -63.80 7.28
CA SER A 104 -37.72 -62.90 8.27
C SER A 104 -36.76 -62.46 9.37
N GLY A 105 -35.50 -62.94 9.35
CA GLY A 105 -34.58 -62.86 10.47
C GLY A 105 -34.87 -63.89 11.57
N ASN A 106 -33.93 -64.01 12.49
CA ASN A 106 -33.98 -64.93 13.63
C ASN A 106 -34.53 -64.19 14.86
N SER A 107 -35.32 -64.85 15.72
CA SER A 107 -35.75 -64.31 17.02
C SER A 107 -34.69 -64.52 18.11
N GLY A 108 -34.59 -63.62 19.09
CA GLY A 108 -33.76 -63.81 20.29
C GLY A 108 -32.24 -63.64 20.10
N THR A 109 -31.80 -62.78 19.18
CA THR A 109 -30.38 -62.43 19.03
C THR A 109 -29.81 -61.81 20.31
N ASP A 110 -28.68 -62.33 20.78
CA ASP A 110 -27.97 -61.93 22.00
C ASP A 110 -26.45 -62.14 21.84
N SER A 111 -25.67 -62.17 22.92
CA SER A 111 -24.21 -62.41 22.83
C SER A 111 -23.82 -63.82 22.37
N THR A 112 -24.77 -64.76 22.33
CA THR A 112 -24.59 -66.13 21.85
C THR A 112 -25.20 -66.35 20.46
N ASN A 113 -26.24 -65.61 20.11
CA ASN A 113 -26.94 -65.65 18.82
C ASN A 113 -26.69 -64.36 18.03
N PHE A 114 -25.73 -64.36 17.09
CA PHE A 114 -25.26 -63.16 16.37
C PHE A 114 -25.24 -63.34 14.84
N LEU A 115 -25.10 -62.23 14.11
CA LEU A 115 -24.86 -62.23 12.66
C LEU A 115 -23.36 -62.01 12.40
N GLY A 116 -22.65 -63.09 12.05
CA GLY A 116 -21.20 -63.05 11.85
C GLY A 116 -20.58 -64.45 11.68
N THR A 117 -19.28 -64.53 11.91
CA THR A 117 -18.46 -65.76 11.79
C THR A 117 -17.79 -66.10 13.14
N LEU A 118 -17.43 -67.38 13.35
CA LEU A 118 -16.67 -67.86 14.52
C LEU A 118 -15.25 -68.35 14.16
N ASP A 119 -14.97 -68.48 12.87
CA ASP A 119 -13.84 -69.21 12.31
C ASP A 119 -12.68 -68.30 11.88
N ASP A 120 -12.60 -67.09 12.44
CA ASP A 120 -11.61 -66.06 12.10
C ASP A 120 -11.71 -65.56 10.65
N VAL A 121 -12.79 -65.89 9.92
CA VAL A 121 -13.01 -65.47 8.52
C VAL A 121 -13.87 -64.19 8.47
N HIS A 122 -13.57 -63.29 7.53
CA HIS A 122 -14.30 -62.02 7.36
C HIS A 122 -15.78 -62.22 6.99
N LEU A 123 -16.65 -61.32 7.45
CA LEU A 123 -18.05 -61.30 7.02
C LEU A 123 -18.21 -60.53 5.71
N HIS A 124 -18.68 -61.22 4.66
CA HIS A 124 -19.04 -60.61 3.37
C HIS A 124 -20.55 -60.51 3.19
N ILE A 125 -21.03 -59.32 2.86
CA ILE A 125 -22.42 -59.06 2.45
C ILE A 125 -22.43 -58.85 0.93
N ARG A 126 -23.35 -59.52 0.22
CA ARG A 126 -23.45 -59.42 -1.25
C ARG A 126 -24.86 -59.14 -1.74
N VAL A 127 -24.98 -58.43 -2.85
CA VAL A 127 -26.24 -58.25 -3.60
C VAL A 127 -25.97 -58.59 -5.06
N ASN A 128 -26.77 -59.49 -5.65
CA ASN A 128 -26.55 -59.96 -7.04
C ASN A 128 -25.12 -60.45 -7.30
N ASN A 129 -24.53 -61.17 -6.33
CA ASN A 129 -23.14 -61.62 -6.34
C ASN A 129 -22.08 -60.50 -6.49
N GLN A 130 -22.44 -59.25 -6.21
CA GLN A 130 -21.49 -58.14 -6.06
C GLN A 130 -21.23 -57.88 -4.58
N PRO A 131 -20.03 -57.40 -4.20
CA PRO A 131 -19.75 -57.00 -2.83
C PRO A 131 -20.65 -55.82 -2.44
N SER A 132 -21.27 -55.92 -1.27
CA SER A 132 -22.15 -54.90 -0.71
C SER A 132 -21.83 -54.57 0.75
N GLY A 133 -20.87 -55.27 1.35
CA GLY A 133 -20.30 -54.95 2.65
C GLY A 133 -19.22 -55.95 3.04
N LEU A 134 -18.28 -55.51 3.87
CA LEU A 134 -17.15 -56.27 4.37
C LEU A 134 -16.87 -55.83 5.81
N LEU A 135 -16.79 -56.77 6.73
CA LEU A 135 -16.18 -56.57 8.06
C LEU A 135 -14.95 -57.47 8.14
N ASP A 136 -13.77 -56.87 7.91
CA ASP A 136 -12.48 -57.54 7.89
C ASP A 136 -11.67 -57.15 9.13
N GLN A 137 -11.48 -58.08 10.04
CA GLN A 137 -10.72 -57.88 11.28
C GLN A 137 -9.18 -57.93 11.11
N HIS A 138 -8.65 -58.60 10.08
CA HIS A 138 -7.20 -58.74 9.91
C HIS A 138 -6.60 -57.47 9.31
N ASN A 139 -7.26 -56.89 8.30
CA ASN A 139 -6.86 -55.61 7.72
C ASN A 139 -7.66 -54.44 8.29
N ASN A 140 -8.59 -54.68 9.22
CA ASN A 140 -9.43 -53.65 9.85
C ASN A 140 -10.18 -52.76 8.84
N ASN A 141 -10.73 -53.37 7.79
CA ASN A 141 -11.56 -52.69 6.79
C ASN A 141 -13.05 -52.90 7.11
N ALA A 142 -13.84 -51.83 7.05
CA ALA A 142 -15.29 -51.86 7.27
C ALA A 142 -16.01 -51.17 6.10
N THR A 143 -16.80 -51.91 5.33
CA THR A 143 -17.52 -51.37 4.16
C THR A 143 -19.01 -51.71 4.17
N TRP A 144 -19.84 -50.80 3.65
CA TRP A 144 -21.28 -50.99 3.52
C TRP A 144 -21.87 -50.20 2.33
N GLY A 145 -22.52 -50.88 1.39
CA GLY A 145 -23.15 -50.30 0.19
C GLY A 145 -22.84 -51.08 -1.09
N TYR A 146 -23.73 -51.05 -2.08
CA TYR A 146 -23.54 -51.82 -3.33
C TYR A 146 -22.24 -51.46 -4.05
N ASN A 147 -21.44 -52.48 -4.40
CA ASN A 147 -20.11 -52.38 -4.99
C ASN A 147 -19.08 -51.59 -4.15
N THR A 148 -19.30 -51.39 -2.86
CA THR A 148 -18.30 -50.74 -2.00
C THR A 148 -17.03 -51.59 -1.89
N GLY A 149 -15.84 -50.96 -1.92
CA GLY A 149 -14.57 -51.67 -1.74
C GLY A 149 -14.28 -52.78 -2.76
N LYS A 150 -14.93 -52.79 -3.93
CA LYS A 150 -14.93 -53.94 -4.85
C LYS A 150 -13.54 -54.42 -5.27
N PHE A 151 -12.62 -53.50 -5.51
CA PHE A 151 -11.26 -53.81 -5.95
C PHE A 151 -10.21 -53.75 -4.82
N LEU A 152 -10.65 -53.68 -3.56
CA LEU A 152 -9.76 -53.67 -2.40
C LEU A 152 -8.96 -54.99 -2.32
N THR A 153 -7.64 -54.91 -2.56
CA THR A 153 -6.77 -56.10 -2.57
C THR A 153 -5.92 -56.23 -1.31
N THR A 154 -5.14 -55.20 -0.97
CA THR A 154 -4.12 -55.25 0.10
C THR A 154 -4.16 -54.02 1.02
N GLY A 155 -5.10 -53.10 0.80
CA GLY A 155 -5.32 -51.94 1.67
C GLY A 155 -5.88 -52.33 3.05
N TYR A 156 -5.56 -51.55 4.08
CA TYR A 156 -5.97 -51.78 5.46
C TYR A 156 -6.53 -50.50 6.12
N ASN A 157 -7.23 -50.62 7.26
CA ASN A 157 -7.83 -49.52 8.01
C ASN A 157 -8.82 -48.64 7.22
N ASN A 158 -9.49 -49.16 6.19
CA ASN A 158 -10.43 -48.37 5.39
C ASN A 158 -11.88 -48.48 5.91
N THR A 159 -12.59 -47.35 5.94
CA THR A 159 -14.04 -47.28 6.24
C THR A 159 -14.79 -46.77 5.01
N ALA A 160 -15.81 -47.50 4.55
CA ALA A 160 -16.61 -47.14 3.39
C ALA A 160 -18.12 -47.25 3.68
N LEU A 161 -18.90 -46.21 3.41
CA LEU A 161 -20.35 -46.20 3.57
C LEU A 161 -21.00 -45.51 2.37
N GLY A 162 -21.60 -46.28 1.47
CA GLY A 162 -22.30 -45.78 0.30
C GLY A 162 -22.06 -46.63 -0.95
N ASN A 163 -22.98 -46.52 -1.91
CA ASN A 163 -22.88 -47.21 -3.19
C ASN A 163 -21.65 -46.69 -3.97
N LEU A 164 -20.81 -47.63 -4.46
CA LEU A 164 -19.54 -47.36 -5.14
C LEU A 164 -18.52 -46.53 -4.33
N SER A 165 -18.66 -46.44 -3.00
CA SER A 165 -17.62 -45.86 -2.15
C SER A 165 -16.36 -46.75 -2.16
N LEU A 166 -15.17 -46.15 -2.27
CA LEU A 166 -13.90 -46.89 -2.37
C LEU A 166 -13.87 -47.96 -3.47
N TYR A 167 -14.51 -47.70 -4.62
CA TYR A 167 -14.71 -48.70 -5.68
C TYR A 167 -13.39 -49.26 -6.26
N ASN A 168 -12.50 -48.40 -6.76
CA ASN A 168 -11.22 -48.73 -7.41
C ASN A 168 -10.01 -48.49 -6.48
N VAL A 169 -10.00 -49.05 -5.27
CA VAL A 169 -8.84 -48.95 -4.36
C VAL A 169 -8.02 -50.21 -4.42
N THR A 170 -6.73 -50.15 -4.77
CA THR A 170 -5.87 -51.34 -4.80
C THR A 170 -5.09 -51.54 -3.51
N THR A 171 -4.24 -50.56 -3.13
CA THR A 171 -3.28 -50.64 -2.01
C THR A 171 -3.47 -49.53 -0.97
N GLY A 172 -4.36 -48.57 -1.21
CA GLY A 172 -4.61 -47.44 -0.30
C GLY A 172 -5.09 -47.89 1.09
N PHE A 173 -4.64 -47.19 2.13
CA PHE A 173 -4.95 -47.52 3.53
C PHE A 173 -5.37 -46.30 4.36
N ALA A 174 -6.05 -46.56 5.47
CA ALA A 174 -6.55 -45.54 6.40
C ALA A 174 -7.54 -44.52 5.80
N ASN A 175 -8.29 -44.89 4.76
CA ASN A 175 -9.25 -43.98 4.12
C ASN A 175 -10.66 -44.10 4.72
N THR A 176 -11.35 -42.98 4.89
CA THR A 176 -12.76 -42.91 5.28
C THR A 176 -13.59 -42.33 4.14
N ALA A 177 -14.56 -43.07 3.61
CA ALA A 177 -15.39 -42.66 2.48
C ALA A 177 -16.87 -42.85 2.79
N THR A 178 -17.63 -41.75 2.91
CA THR A 178 -19.06 -41.79 3.20
C THR A 178 -19.82 -40.99 2.13
N GLY A 179 -20.64 -41.67 1.33
CA GLY A 179 -21.41 -41.07 0.24
C GLY A 179 -21.40 -41.93 -1.03
N PHE A 180 -22.30 -41.61 -1.96
CA PHE A 180 -22.28 -42.22 -3.29
C PHE A 180 -20.99 -41.84 -4.01
N GLN A 181 -20.21 -42.84 -4.48
CA GLN A 181 -18.95 -42.62 -5.19
C GLN A 181 -17.88 -41.81 -4.43
N ALA A 182 -17.95 -41.72 -3.11
CA ALA A 182 -16.88 -41.13 -2.31
C ALA A 182 -15.59 -41.97 -2.47
N LEU A 183 -14.46 -41.33 -2.79
CA LEU A 183 -13.18 -42.00 -3.08
C LEU A 183 -13.30 -43.11 -4.16
N TYR A 184 -14.08 -42.86 -5.22
CA TYR A 184 -14.35 -43.84 -6.26
C TYR A 184 -13.09 -44.42 -6.91
N SER A 185 -12.10 -43.59 -7.23
CA SER A 185 -10.84 -43.95 -7.87
C SER A 185 -9.65 -43.54 -7.01
N ASN A 186 -9.30 -44.38 -6.03
CA ASN A 186 -8.22 -44.15 -5.06
C ASN A 186 -7.17 -45.28 -5.07
N LYS A 187 -6.28 -45.28 -6.06
CA LYS A 187 -5.38 -46.43 -6.34
C LYS A 187 -4.43 -46.71 -5.18
N GLU A 188 -3.69 -45.68 -4.74
CA GLU A 188 -2.64 -45.76 -3.72
C GLU A 188 -2.81 -44.75 -2.57
N GLY A 189 -3.84 -43.90 -2.59
CA GLY A 189 -3.99 -42.81 -1.62
C GLY A 189 -4.20 -43.27 -0.18
N ILE A 190 -3.65 -42.49 0.74
CA ILE A 190 -3.49 -42.84 2.16
C ILE A 190 -4.15 -41.79 3.04
N SER A 191 -4.84 -42.21 4.11
CA SER A 191 -5.35 -41.30 5.15
C SER A 191 -6.28 -40.19 4.63
N ASN A 192 -7.10 -40.48 3.61
CA ASN A 192 -8.06 -39.51 3.08
C ASN A 192 -9.42 -39.65 3.77
N THR A 193 -10.07 -38.52 4.08
CA THR A 193 -11.44 -38.45 4.60
C THR A 193 -12.35 -37.80 3.56
N ALA A 194 -13.38 -38.50 3.12
CA ALA A 194 -14.33 -38.06 2.09
C ALA A 194 -15.77 -38.22 2.59
N PHE A 195 -16.53 -37.11 2.67
CA PHE A 195 -17.92 -37.11 3.09
C PHE A 195 -18.81 -36.34 2.10
N GLY A 196 -19.66 -37.06 1.37
CA GLY A 196 -20.56 -36.50 0.36
C GLY A 196 -20.47 -37.24 -0.97
N GLU A 197 -21.42 -36.96 -1.85
CA GLU A 197 -21.45 -37.51 -3.21
C GLU A 197 -20.19 -37.13 -4.01
N ALA A 198 -19.56 -38.10 -4.66
CA ALA A 198 -18.39 -37.91 -5.53
C ALA A 198 -17.26 -37.06 -4.90
N THR A 199 -17.13 -37.12 -3.57
CA THR A 199 -16.01 -36.49 -2.85
C THR A 199 -14.73 -37.27 -3.11
N LEU A 200 -13.62 -36.58 -3.42
CA LEU A 200 -12.34 -37.22 -3.74
C LEU A 200 -12.47 -38.30 -4.84
N TYR A 201 -13.34 -38.08 -5.83
CA TYR A 201 -13.72 -39.09 -6.84
C TYR A 201 -12.51 -39.67 -7.60
N ASN A 202 -11.56 -38.84 -8.02
CA ASN A 202 -10.35 -39.22 -8.74
C ASN A 202 -9.08 -38.94 -7.91
N ASN A 203 -8.91 -39.63 -6.78
CA ASN A 203 -7.74 -39.51 -5.91
C ASN A 203 -6.62 -40.55 -6.20
N LEU A 204 -5.86 -40.45 -7.30
CA LEU A 204 -4.96 -41.56 -7.70
C LEU A 204 -3.88 -41.88 -6.65
N THR A 205 -3.12 -40.87 -6.21
CA THR A 205 -1.99 -41.02 -5.27
C THR A 205 -2.02 -40.05 -4.08
N GLY A 206 -3.01 -39.16 -4.01
CA GLY A 206 -3.10 -38.14 -2.96
C GLY A 206 -3.28 -38.72 -1.56
N TYR A 207 -2.70 -38.06 -0.56
CA TYR A 207 -2.74 -38.51 0.83
C TYR A 207 -3.07 -37.40 1.82
N ALA A 208 -3.59 -37.77 2.99
CA ALA A 208 -3.95 -36.87 4.08
C ALA A 208 -4.92 -35.74 3.68
N ASN A 209 -5.82 -35.98 2.72
CA ASN A 209 -6.82 -35.00 2.30
C ASN A 209 -8.11 -35.15 3.12
N ALA A 210 -8.76 -34.05 3.46
CA ALA A 210 -10.06 -34.00 4.14
C ALA A 210 -11.08 -33.23 3.29
N ALA A 211 -12.12 -33.90 2.83
CA ALA A 211 -13.12 -33.33 1.93
C ALA A 211 -14.56 -33.60 2.42
N THR A 212 -15.38 -32.54 2.50
CA THR A 212 -16.79 -32.61 2.88
C THR A 212 -17.65 -31.76 1.93
N GLY A 213 -18.68 -32.35 1.34
CA GLY A 213 -19.63 -31.70 0.42
C GLY A 213 -19.60 -32.31 -0.99
N SER A 214 -20.72 -32.31 -1.71
CA SER A 214 -20.81 -32.98 -3.02
C SER A 214 -19.76 -32.41 -4.01
N GLY A 215 -18.97 -33.30 -4.62
CA GLY A 215 -17.89 -32.97 -5.55
C GLY A 215 -16.68 -32.25 -4.94
N ALA A 216 -16.53 -32.18 -3.61
CA ALA A 216 -15.34 -31.59 -3.01
C ALA A 216 -14.08 -32.43 -3.34
N LEU A 217 -13.00 -31.77 -3.77
CA LEU A 217 -11.74 -32.40 -4.15
C LEU A 217 -11.87 -33.47 -5.27
N HIS A 218 -12.82 -33.30 -6.18
CA HIS A 218 -13.23 -34.32 -7.16
C HIS A 218 -12.07 -34.87 -8.00
N ASP A 219 -11.25 -34.01 -8.61
CA ASP A 219 -10.16 -34.40 -9.52
C ASP A 219 -8.76 -34.24 -8.89
N ASN A 220 -8.50 -34.97 -7.79
CA ASN A 220 -7.24 -34.90 -7.06
C ASN A 220 -6.18 -35.95 -7.45
N THR A 221 -5.42 -35.77 -8.53
CA THR A 221 -4.52 -36.85 -9.02
C THR A 221 -3.38 -37.19 -8.06
N GLY A 222 -2.75 -36.21 -7.41
CA GLY A 222 -1.58 -36.39 -6.53
C GLY A 222 -1.47 -35.41 -5.36
N GLY A 223 -2.37 -34.42 -5.26
CA GLY A 223 -2.34 -33.43 -4.17
C GLY A 223 -2.48 -34.05 -2.77
N TYR A 224 -1.79 -33.49 -1.80
CA TYR A 224 -1.79 -33.97 -0.42
C TYR A 224 -2.01 -32.87 0.63
N SER A 225 -2.49 -33.28 1.81
CA SER A 225 -2.78 -32.39 2.95
C SER A 225 -3.75 -31.25 2.61
N ASN A 226 -4.69 -31.48 1.70
CA ASN A 226 -5.70 -30.50 1.33
C ASN A 226 -6.96 -30.63 2.20
N THR A 227 -7.58 -29.50 2.55
CA THR A 227 -8.87 -29.44 3.25
C THR A 227 -9.90 -28.75 2.35
N ALA A 228 -11.00 -29.41 2.04
CA ALA A 228 -12.11 -28.85 1.27
C ALA A 228 -13.46 -29.05 1.96
N MET A 229 -14.17 -27.96 2.21
CA MET A 229 -15.49 -27.97 2.80
C MET A 229 -16.43 -27.09 1.96
N GLY A 230 -17.41 -27.72 1.32
CA GLY A 230 -18.40 -27.06 0.47
C GLY A 230 -18.58 -27.78 -0.87
N HIS A 231 -19.75 -27.60 -1.48
CA HIS A 231 -20.04 -28.14 -2.81
C HIS A 231 -18.99 -27.69 -3.82
N ILE A 232 -18.40 -28.63 -4.56
CA ILE A 232 -17.36 -28.43 -5.59
C ILE A 232 -16.17 -27.56 -5.15
N SER A 233 -15.84 -27.56 -3.85
CA SER A 233 -14.63 -26.91 -3.36
C SER A 233 -13.38 -27.69 -3.78
N LEU A 234 -12.32 -26.99 -4.20
CA LEU A 234 -11.05 -27.59 -4.63
C LEU A 234 -11.19 -28.62 -5.78
N TYR A 235 -12.09 -28.38 -6.74
CA TYR A 235 -12.56 -29.38 -7.69
C TYR A 235 -11.46 -29.97 -8.62
N LYS A 236 -10.53 -29.16 -9.17
CA LYS A 236 -9.56 -29.57 -10.22
C LYS A 236 -8.08 -29.73 -9.80
N THR A 237 -7.80 -30.02 -8.53
CA THR A 237 -6.40 -30.03 -8.04
C THR A 237 -5.58 -31.23 -8.48
N THR A 238 -4.72 -31.10 -9.48
CA THR A 238 -3.85 -32.20 -9.91
C THR A 238 -2.74 -32.50 -8.91
N ASP A 239 -1.89 -31.52 -8.58
CA ASP A 239 -0.69 -31.70 -7.72
C ASP A 239 -0.56 -30.62 -6.62
N GLY A 240 -1.57 -29.77 -6.46
CA GLY A 240 -1.57 -28.72 -5.44
C GLY A 240 -1.66 -29.30 -4.03
N ASN A 241 -0.82 -28.80 -3.12
CA ASN A 241 -0.67 -29.33 -1.77
C ASN A 241 -0.98 -28.29 -0.70
N ARG A 242 -1.43 -28.75 0.47
CA ARG A 242 -1.67 -27.91 1.66
C ARG A 242 -2.63 -26.74 1.41
N ASN A 243 -3.62 -26.95 0.55
CA ASN A 243 -4.67 -25.96 0.27
C ASN A 243 -5.83 -26.12 1.25
N THR A 244 -6.44 -25.00 1.66
CA THR A 244 -7.65 -24.97 2.49
C THR A 244 -8.75 -24.22 1.74
N ALA A 245 -9.86 -24.89 1.41
CA ALA A 245 -10.99 -24.33 0.69
C ALA A 245 -12.28 -24.48 1.51
N LEU A 246 -12.81 -23.36 2.02
CA LEU A 246 -13.98 -23.30 2.90
C LEU A 246 -15.09 -22.47 2.25
N GLY A 247 -15.93 -23.09 1.43
CA GLY A 247 -17.00 -22.41 0.71
C GLY A 247 -17.34 -23.11 -0.60
N ALA A 248 -18.57 -22.97 -1.07
CA ALA A 248 -18.97 -23.56 -2.34
C ALA A 248 -18.13 -22.96 -3.48
N ALA A 249 -17.56 -23.83 -4.31
CA ALA A 249 -16.66 -23.49 -5.41
C ALA A 249 -15.41 -22.68 -5.04
N ALA A 250 -14.99 -22.68 -3.77
CA ALA A 250 -13.69 -22.10 -3.41
C ALA A 250 -12.55 -22.91 -4.07
N LEU A 251 -11.56 -22.23 -4.68
CA LEU A 251 -10.43 -22.85 -5.39
C LEU A 251 -10.83 -23.87 -6.49
N TYR A 252 -11.92 -23.63 -7.22
CA TYR A 252 -12.48 -24.59 -8.19
C TYR A 252 -11.49 -25.01 -9.30
N GLU A 253 -10.79 -24.07 -9.95
CA GLU A 253 -9.85 -24.34 -11.06
C GLU A 253 -8.40 -24.58 -10.62
N ASN A 254 -8.10 -24.68 -9.32
CA ASN A 254 -6.73 -24.86 -8.82
C ASN A 254 -6.13 -26.15 -9.34
N THR A 255 -5.10 -26.10 -10.19
CA THR A 255 -4.43 -27.29 -10.74
C THR A 255 -3.20 -27.67 -9.92
N THR A 256 -2.19 -26.80 -9.85
CA THR A 256 -0.91 -27.07 -9.17
C THR A 256 -0.58 -26.10 -8.03
N GLY A 257 -1.36 -25.04 -7.88
CA GLY A 257 -1.19 -24.05 -6.81
C GLY A 257 -1.23 -24.69 -5.42
N SER A 258 -0.29 -24.29 -4.56
CA SER A 258 -0.10 -24.86 -3.23
C SER A 258 -0.15 -23.82 -2.12
N LYS A 259 -0.46 -24.26 -0.90
CA LYS A 259 -0.54 -23.41 0.32
C LYS A 259 -1.53 -22.25 0.21
N ASN A 260 -2.60 -22.41 -0.57
CA ASN A 260 -3.65 -21.41 -0.70
C ASN A 260 -4.72 -21.59 0.39
N THR A 261 -5.22 -20.50 0.94
CA THR A 261 -6.36 -20.48 1.89
C THR A 261 -7.50 -19.68 1.29
N ALA A 262 -8.61 -20.34 0.97
CA ALA A 262 -9.80 -19.74 0.36
C ALA A 262 -11.01 -19.94 1.27
N GLY A 263 -11.68 -18.85 1.67
CA GLY A 263 -12.87 -18.84 2.50
C GLY A 263 -13.98 -18.00 1.89
N GLY A 264 -15.16 -18.57 1.67
CA GLY A 264 -16.31 -17.90 1.05
C GLY A 264 -16.62 -18.39 -0.36
N TYR A 265 -17.83 -18.09 -0.82
CA TYR A 265 -18.34 -18.50 -2.14
C TYR A 265 -17.43 -17.99 -3.27
N GLN A 266 -16.94 -18.92 -4.10
CA GLN A 266 -16.07 -18.63 -5.25
C GLN A 266 -14.79 -17.82 -4.91
N SER A 267 -14.30 -17.89 -3.68
CA SER A 267 -12.98 -17.36 -3.35
C SER A 267 -11.90 -18.15 -4.11
N LEU A 268 -10.93 -17.46 -4.73
CA LEU A 268 -9.87 -18.08 -5.55
C LEU A 268 -10.38 -18.98 -6.70
N TYR A 269 -11.57 -18.72 -7.25
CA TYR A 269 -12.25 -19.62 -8.19
C TYR A 269 -11.42 -20.04 -9.42
N GLN A 270 -10.72 -19.11 -10.07
CA GLN A 270 -9.95 -19.36 -11.30
C GLN A 270 -8.44 -19.58 -11.08
N ASN A 271 -7.97 -19.70 -9.83
CA ASN A 271 -6.55 -19.94 -9.54
C ASN A 271 -6.07 -21.16 -10.30
N THR A 272 -5.02 -21.10 -11.12
CA THR A 272 -4.49 -22.30 -11.80
C THR A 272 -3.23 -22.79 -11.12
N THR A 273 -2.20 -21.93 -11.04
CA THR A 273 -0.88 -22.29 -10.51
C THR A 273 -0.41 -21.40 -9.36
N GLY A 274 -1.11 -20.30 -9.09
CA GLY A 274 -0.77 -19.36 -8.01
C GLY A 274 -0.73 -20.04 -6.63
N SER A 275 0.25 -19.69 -5.81
CA SER A 275 0.54 -20.30 -4.52
C SER A 275 0.63 -19.25 -3.40
N GLU A 276 0.49 -19.71 -2.16
CA GLU A 276 0.61 -18.87 -0.96
C GLU A 276 -0.39 -17.70 -0.89
N ASN A 277 -1.56 -17.85 -1.53
CA ASN A 277 -2.61 -16.84 -1.50
C ASN A 277 -3.60 -17.06 -0.35
N VAL A 278 -4.05 -15.98 0.27
CA VAL A 278 -5.12 -15.98 1.27
C VAL A 278 -6.29 -15.16 0.73
N ALA A 279 -7.46 -15.77 0.54
CA ALA A 279 -8.66 -15.10 0.05
C ALA A 279 -9.84 -15.42 0.96
N THR A 280 -10.42 -14.41 1.61
CA THR A 280 -11.62 -14.57 2.46
C THR A 280 -12.68 -13.53 2.11
N GLY A 281 -13.84 -14.00 1.66
CA GLY A 281 -14.95 -13.16 1.23
C GLY A 281 -15.63 -13.71 -0.03
N TYR A 282 -16.80 -13.15 -0.35
CA TYR A 282 -17.49 -13.48 -1.60
C TYR A 282 -16.63 -13.04 -2.80
N GLN A 283 -16.23 -14.01 -3.63
CA GLN A 283 -15.42 -13.80 -4.83
C GLN A 283 -14.11 -13.02 -4.59
N ALA A 284 -13.52 -13.15 -3.40
CA ALA A 284 -12.17 -12.64 -3.16
C ALA A 284 -11.14 -13.39 -4.03
N LEU A 285 -10.24 -12.67 -4.71
CA LEU A 285 -9.24 -13.23 -5.63
C LEU A 285 -9.81 -14.09 -6.78
N TYR A 286 -11.03 -13.81 -7.24
CA TYR A 286 -11.79 -14.67 -8.17
C TYR A 286 -11.01 -15.09 -9.44
N SER A 287 -10.36 -14.14 -10.11
CA SER A 287 -9.69 -14.36 -11.41
C SER A 287 -8.15 -14.51 -11.30
N ASN A 288 -7.64 -14.96 -10.15
CA ASN A 288 -6.20 -15.24 -10.02
C ASN A 288 -5.79 -16.35 -10.97
N THR A 289 -4.71 -16.23 -11.75
CA THR A 289 -4.22 -17.35 -12.57
C THR A 289 -2.87 -17.87 -12.06
N THR A 290 -1.88 -16.99 -11.98
CA THR A 290 -0.49 -17.31 -11.63
C THR A 290 0.08 -16.44 -10.51
N GLY A 291 -0.67 -15.46 -10.01
CA GLY A 291 -0.20 -14.56 -8.95
C GLY A 291 0.02 -15.28 -7.62
N ASP A 292 1.16 -15.01 -6.99
CA ASP A 292 1.56 -15.62 -5.72
C ASP A 292 1.49 -14.63 -4.54
N GLY A 293 1.35 -15.17 -3.33
CA GLY A 293 1.61 -14.42 -2.08
C GLY A 293 0.65 -13.25 -1.82
N SER A 294 -0.58 -13.28 -2.36
CA SER A 294 -1.55 -12.20 -2.17
C SER A 294 -2.54 -12.48 -1.04
N THR A 295 -2.91 -11.44 -0.29
CA THR A 295 -3.91 -11.48 0.77
C THR A 295 -5.13 -10.65 0.37
N ALA A 296 -6.30 -11.25 0.27
CA ALA A 296 -7.57 -10.61 -0.04
C ALA A 296 -8.62 -10.88 1.03
N TYR A 297 -9.13 -9.83 1.68
CA TYR A 297 -10.18 -9.92 2.68
C TYR A 297 -11.32 -8.95 2.36
N GLY A 298 -12.51 -9.47 2.07
CA GLY A 298 -13.71 -8.67 1.79
C GLY A 298 -14.43 -9.07 0.50
N PHE A 299 -15.58 -8.44 0.27
CA PHE A 299 -16.38 -8.65 -0.94
C PHE A 299 -15.60 -8.20 -2.18
N GLN A 300 -15.32 -9.12 -3.09
CA GLN A 300 -14.62 -8.88 -4.36
C GLN A 300 -13.27 -8.14 -4.21
N ALA A 301 -12.56 -8.32 -3.10
CA ALA A 301 -11.19 -7.85 -2.98
C ALA A 301 -10.29 -8.60 -4.00
N LEU A 302 -9.47 -7.87 -4.77
CA LEU A 302 -8.59 -8.41 -5.82
C LEU A 302 -9.29 -9.30 -6.87
N TYR A 303 -10.54 -8.97 -7.23
CA TYR A 303 -11.38 -9.81 -8.10
C TYR A 303 -10.73 -10.17 -9.47
N TYR A 304 -10.09 -9.22 -10.15
CA TYR A 304 -9.48 -9.41 -11.49
C TYR A 304 -7.94 -9.48 -11.45
N ASN A 305 -7.36 -10.18 -10.47
CA ASN A 305 -5.90 -10.29 -10.32
C ASN A 305 -5.25 -11.37 -11.19
N THR A 306 -5.00 -11.18 -12.48
CA THR A 306 -4.51 -12.32 -13.31
C THR A 306 -3.11 -12.80 -12.93
N THR A 307 -2.13 -11.91 -12.86
CA THR A 307 -0.70 -12.23 -12.64
C THR A 307 -0.05 -11.41 -11.52
N GLY A 308 -0.77 -10.45 -10.93
CA GLY A 308 -0.25 -9.62 -9.85
C GLY A 308 0.12 -10.46 -8.61
N ALA A 309 1.27 -10.18 -8.00
CA ALA A 309 1.80 -10.92 -6.86
C ALA A 309 2.11 -9.99 -5.67
N GLY A 310 2.09 -10.56 -4.46
CA GLY A 310 2.45 -9.85 -3.22
C GLY A 310 1.48 -8.71 -2.84
N ASN A 311 0.23 -8.77 -3.27
CA ASN A 311 -0.75 -7.71 -3.00
C ASN A 311 -1.53 -7.98 -1.70
N THR A 312 -1.77 -6.94 -0.90
CA THR A 312 -2.65 -6.99 0.27
C THR A 312 -3.87 -6.11 0.01
N ALA A 313 -5.08 -6.69 -0.01
CA ALA A 313 -6.34 -6.01 -0.27
C ALA A 313 -7.34 -6.34 0.85
N THR A 314 -7.67 -5.36 1.69
CA THR A 314 -8.63 -5.51 2.77
C THR A 314 -9.74 -4.47 2.63
N GLY A 315 -10.97 -4.92 2.36
CA GLY A 315 -12.14 -4.06 2.17
C GLY A 315 -12.90 -4.38 0.89
N HIS A 316 -14.14 -3.91 0.82
CA HIS A 316 -15.02 -4.12 -0.32
C HIS A 316 -14.42 -3.52 -1.60
N GLN A 317 -14.21 -4.36 -2.62
CA GLN A 317 -13.65 -3.98 -3.92
C GLN A 317 -12.29 -3.25 -3.85
N SER A 318 -11.51 -3.51 -2.80
CA SER A 318 -10.10 -3.09 -2.76
C SER A 318 -9.31 -3.82 -3.85
N LEU A 319 -8.51 -3.08 -4.64
CA LEU A 319 -7.74 -3.61 -5.78
C LEU A 319 -8.56 -4.41 -6.82
N TYR A 320 -9.84 -4.07 -7.01
CA TYR A 320 -10.79 -4.84 -7.82
C TYR A 320 -10.30 -5.18 -9.26
N LEU A 321 -9.63 -4.24 -9.95
CA LEU A 321 -9.16 -4.39 -11.34
C LEU A 321 -7.63 -4.53 -11.47
N ASN A 322 -6.92 -4.97 -10.42
CA ASN A 322 -5.46 -5.09 -10.46
C ASN A 322 -4.98 -6.23 -11.38
N ASN A 323 -4.79 -6.00 -12.68
CA ASN A 323 -4.42 -7.06 -13.61
C ASN A 323 -2.99 -7.61 -13.40
N THR A 324 -2.01 -6.70 -13.25
CA THR A 324 -0.57 -7.00 -13.21
C THR A 324 0.19 -6.29 -12.08
N GLY A 325 -0.43 -5.38 -11.34
CA GLY A 325 0.25 -4.60 -10.31
C GLY A 325 0.78 -5.48 -9.19
N LEU A 326 2.00 -5.18 -8.74
CA LEU A 326 2.73 -5.95 -7.72
C LEU A 326 2.88 -5.16 -6.43
N PHE A 327 2.96 -5.85 -5.30
CA PHE A 327 3.33 -5.28 -3.99
C PHE A 327 2.46 -4.10 -3.53
N ASN A 328 1.18 -4.09 -3.91
CA ASN A 328 0.25 -3.05 -3.51
C ASN A 328 -0.41 -3.39 -2.16
N THR A 329 -0.59 -2.40 -1.29
CA THR A 329 -1.34 -2.50 -0.04
C THR A 329 -2.56 -1.59 -0.10
N ALA A 330 -3.76 -2.16 -0.24
CA ALA A 330 -5.03 -1.44 -0.29
C ALA A 330 -5.90 -1.81 0.92
N ASN A 331 -6.18 -0.86 1.80
CA ASN A 331 -7.05 -1.05 2.95
C ASN A 331 -8.18 -0.02 2.97
N GLY A 332 -9.40 -0.44 2.65
CA GLY A 332 -10.59 0.40 2.68
C GLY A 332 -11.58 0.09 1.55
N TYR A 333 -12.73 0.77 1.58
CA TYR A 333 -13.74 0.64 0.54
C TYR A 333 -13.21 1.22 -0.78
N LYS A 334 -13.15 0.37 -1.82
CA LYS A 334 -12.67 0.73 -3.17
C LYS A 334 -11.30 1.41 -3.20
N ALA A 335 -10.46 1.17 -2.19
CA ALA A 335 -9.06 1.58 -2.23
C ALA A 335 -8.38 0.92 -3.44
N MET A 336 -7.73 1.72 -4.29
CA MET A 336 -7.00 1.25 -5.47
C MET A 336 -7.84 0.46 -6.50
N GLN A 337 -9.15 0.75 -6.61
CA GLN A 337 -10.07 -0.05 -7.42
C GLN A 337 -9.60 -0.26 -8.87
N ASN A 338 -9.11 0.79 -9.52
CA ASN A 338 -8.66 0.81 -10.91
C ASN A 338 -7.14 0.99 -11.02
N SER A 339 -6.38 0.48 -10.04
CA SER A 339 -4.91 0.65 -10.05
C SER A 339 -4.23 -0.33 -11.02
N THR A 340 -3.35 0.17 -11.88
CA THR A 340 -2.42 -0.63 -12.69
C THR A 340 -0.97 -0.51 -12.24
N GLY A 341 -0.66 0.47 -11.38
CA GLY A 341 0.66 0.68 -10.81
C GLY A 341 1.05 -0.35 -9.73
N SER A 342 2.33 -0.36 -9.40
CA SER A 342 2.95 -1.27 -8.42
C SER A 342 3.56 -0.53 -7.22
N ALA A 343 3.79 -1.26 -6.13
CA ALA A 343 4.40 -0.78 -4.89
C ALA A 343 3.66 0.40 -4.23
N ASN A 344 2.35 0.51 -4.41
CA ASN A 344 1.56 1.58 -3.83
C ASN A 344 0.90 1.16 -2.50
N THR A 345 0.75 2.10 -1.57
CA THR A 345 0.01 1.92 -0.32
C THR A 345 -1.17 2.88 -0.28
N GLY A 346 -2.40 2.37 -0.33
CA GLY A 346 -3.64 3.13 -0.21
C GLY A 346 -4.46 2.70 1.01
N ILE A 347 -4.62 3.58 1.99
CA ILE A 347 -5.38 3.31 3.22
C ILE A 347 -6.46 4.39 3.39
N GLY A 348 -7.72 4.00 3.28
CA GLY A 348 -8.86 4.90 3.41
C GLY A 348 -9.95 4.64 2.39
N TYR A 349 -10.93 5.54 2.35
CA TYR A 349 -12.02 5.47 1.38
C TYR A 349 -11.53 5.99 0.03
N GLU A 350 -11.58 5.12 -0.99
CA GLU A 350 -11.27 5.45 -2.38
C GLU A 350 -9.90 6.15 -2.58
N THR A 351 -8.90 5.80 -1.78
CA THR A 351 -7.51 6.22 -2.02
C THR A 351 -6.96 5.60 -3.29
N LEU A 352 -6.19 6.34 -4.09
CA LEU A 352 -5.54 5.82 -5.31
C LEU A 352 -6.52 5.12 -6.27
N ARG A 353 -7.79 5.55 -6.29
CA ARG A 353 -8.86 4.83 -6.99
C ARG A 353 -8.53 4.63 -8.47
N ASN A 354 -8.11 5.70 -9.15
CA ASN A 354 -7.63 5.69 -10.52
C ASN A 354 -6.12 5.93 -10.49
N ASN A 355 -5.33 4.86 -10.40
CA ASN A 355 -3.89 4.98 -10.24
C ASN A 355 -3.11 4.22 -11.31
N THR A 356 -2.32 4.91 -12.11
CA THR A 356 -1.35 4.25 -13.02
C THR A 356 0.10 4.42 -12.55
N GLY A 357 0.35 5.25 -11.53
CA GLY A 357 1.67 5.51 -11.00
C GLY A 357 2.16 4.44 -10.00
N ASN A 358 3.46 4.41 -9.78
CA ASN A 358 4.15 3.48 -8.89
C ASN A 358 4.65 4.16 -7.62
N ALA A 359 4.87 3.36 -6.58
CA ALA A 359 5.51 3.80 -5.33
C ALA A 359 4.81 4.98 -4.61
N ASN A 360 3.48 5.09 -4.76
CA ASN A 360 2.69 6.13 -4.11
C ASN A 360 2.16 5.69 -2.73
N THR A 361 2.13 6.62 -1.78
CA THR A 361 1.54 6.42 -0.45
C THR A 361 0.35 7.36 -0.25
N ALA A 362 -0.84 6.83 -0.03
CA ALA A 362 -2.07 7.56 0.17
C ALA A 362 -2.78 7.13 1.48
N LEU A 363 -2.98 8.07 2.39
CA LEU A 363 -3.69 7.85 3.66
C LEU A 363 -4.77 8.92 3.85
N GLY A 364 -6.04 8.53 3.78
CA GLY A 364 -7.16 9.44 4.00
C GLY A 364 -8.33 9.22 3.05
N TYR A 365 -9.37 10.03 3.18
CA TYR A 365 -10.50 10.00 2.26
C TYR A 365 -10.12 10.72 0.96
N TYR A 366 -10.20 10.02 -0.19
CA TYR A 366 -9.83 10.55 -1.51
C TYR A 366 -8.38 11.07 -1.65
N ALA A 367 -7.44 10.62 -0.81
CA ALA A 367 -6.02 10.92 -1.01
C ALA A 367 -5.54 10.26 -2.32
N LEU A 368 -4.89 11.04 -3.19
CA LEU A 368 -4.43 10.61 -4.53
C LEU A 368 -5.52 9.92 -5.36
N TYR A 369 -6.76 10.40 -5.31
CA TYR A 369 -7.90 9.75 -5.97
C TYR A 369 -7.67 9.46 -7.46
N ASP A 370 -7.17 10.46 -8.20
CA ASP A 370 -6.80 10.39 -9.59
C ASP A 370 -5.29 10.64 -9.72
N ASN A 371 -4.49 9.58 -9.87
CA ASN A 371 -3.03 9.65 -9.83
C ASN A 371 -2.36 8.91 -11.00
N HIS A 372 -1.56 9.60 -11.81
CA HIS A 372 -0.75 8.96 -12.86
C HIS A 372 0.74 9.31 -12.74
N GLY A 373 1.14 9.94 -11.63
CA GLY A 373 2.55 10.19 -11.28
C GLY A 373 3.11 9.20 -10.28
N ASP A 374 4.44 9.15 -10.20
CA ASP A 374 5.18 8.22 -9.35
C ASP A 374 5.67 8.88 -8.05
N GLU A 375 5.92 8.08 -7.03
CA GLU A 375 6.60 8.49 -5.79
C GLU A 375 5.93 9.66 -5.04
N ASN A 376 4.60 9.74 -5.06
CA ASN A 376 3.86 10.75 -4.31
C ASN A 376 3.45 10.24 -2.92
N THR A 377 3.53 11.10 -1.92
CA THR A 377 3.02 10.87 -0.56
C THR A 377 1.87 11.83 -0.28
N ALA A 378 0.67 11.32 -0.03
CA ALA A 378 -0.51 12.10 0.30
C ALA A 378 -1.17 11.60 1.59
N ILE A 379 -1.24 12.46 2.59
CA ILE A 379 -1.82 12.14 3.90
C ILE A 379 -2.81 13.25 4.28
N GLY A 380 -4.09 12.91 4.35
CA GLY A 380 -5.18 13.84 4.66
C GLY A 380 -6.36 13.68 3.72
N LEU A 381 -7.48 14.33 4.08
CA LEU A 381 -8.68 14.36 3.24
C LEU A 381 -8.38 15.12 1.93
N SER A 382 -8.58 14.47 0.79
CA SER A 382 -8.36 15.03 -0.55
C SER A 382 -6.96 15.63 -0.78
N ALA A 383 -5.94 15.14 -0.08
CA ALA A 383 -4.55 15.51 -0.37
C ALA A 383 -4.16 14.95 -1.75
N LEU A 384 -3.58 15.80 -2.62
CA LEU A 384 -3.20 15.43 -4.00
C LEU A 384 -4.32 14.75 -4.82
N GLN A 385 -5.57 15.13 -4.60
CA GLN A 385 -6.72 14.43 -5.17
C GLN A 385 -6.68 14.30 -6.71
N ASP A 386 -6.31 15.38 -7.42
CA ASP A 386 -6.43 15.48 -8.89
C ASP A 386 -5.08 15.34 -9.62
N ASN A 387 -4.11 14.62 -9.02
CA ASN A 387 -2.72 14.48 -9.48
C ASN A 387 -2.55 13.72 -10.80
N GLN A 388 -2.72 14.39 -11.94
CA GLN A 388 -2.60 13.73 -13.24
C GLN A 388 -1.22 13.09 -13.45
N SER A 389 -0.11 13.81 -13.63
CA SER A 389 1.21 13.19 -13.88
C SER A 389 2.34 13.70 -12.97
N GLY A 390 2.01 14.56 -12.00
CA GLY A 390 2.97 15.09 -11.05
C GLY A 390 3.65 14.00 -10.23
N SER A 391 4.97 13.96 -10.21
CA SER A 391 5.74 12.95 -9.47
C SER A 391 6.55 13.59 -8.34
N TYR A 392 6.96 12.78 -7.36
CA TYR A 392 7.81 13.21 -6.24
C TYR A 392 7.18 14.33 -5.37
N ASN A 393 5.84 14.35 -5.23
CA ASN A 393 5.17 15.33 -4.38
C ASN A 393 4.88 14.77 -2.99
N THR A 394 5.05 15.59 -1.96
CA THR A 394 4.64 15.31 -0.58
C THR A 394 3.52 16.26 -0.18
N ALA A 395 2.34 15.75 0.16
CA ALA A 395 1.19 16.52 0.61
C ALA A 395 0.66 15.97 1.94
N LEU A 396 0.78 16.74 3.02
CA LEU A 396 0.29 16.38 4.35
C LEU A 396 -0.65 17.48 4.85
N GLY A 397 -1.93 17.16 4.94
CA GLY A 397 -2.99 18.08 5.36
C GLY A 397 -4.26 17.93 4.54
N ASN A 398 -5.37 18.43 5.09
CA ASN A 398 -6.65 18.48 4.38
C ASN A 398 -6.53 19.43 3.18
N GLU A 399 -6.80 18.87 2.00
CA GLU A 399 -6.69 19.51 0.69
C GLU A 399 -5.32 20.15 0.39
N ALA A 400 -4.26 19.62 0.99
CA ALA A 400 -2.89 19.99 0.62
C ALA A 400 -2.63 19.55 -0.84
N LEU A 401 -2.17 20.49 -1.67
CA LEU A 401 -1.80 20.24 -3.06
C LEU A 401 -2.90 19.59 -3.92
N LYS A 402 -4.18 19.85 -3.59
CA LYS A 402 -5.36 19.14 -4.12
C LYS A 402 -5.48 19.13 -5.64
N ARG A 403 -5.29 20.28 -6.30
CA ARG A 403 -5.50 20.47 -7.75
C ARG A 403 -4.25 20.31 -8.61
N ASN A 404 -3.20 19.67 -8.09
CA ASN A 404 -1.96 19.43 -8.85
C ASN A 404 -2.27 18.63 -10.11
N THR A 405 -1.91 19.11 -11.29
CA THR A 405 -2.09 18.34 -12.53
C THR A 405 -0.78 17.70 -12.94
N THR A 406 0.26 18.50 -13.20
CA THR A 406 1.56 17.99 -13.66
C THR A 406 2.74 18.47 -12.80
N GLY A 407 2.47 19.26 -11.75
CA GLY A 407 3.52 19.78 -10.86
C GLY A 407 4.29 18.65 -10.17
N ALA A 408 5.60 18.77 -10.10
CA ALA A 408 6.49 17.75 -9.53
C ALA A 408 7.44 18.36 -8.49
N TYR A 409 7.97 17.52 -7.61
CA TYR A 409 8.92 17.90 -6.56
C TYR A 409 8.39 18.97 -5.58
N ASN A 410 7.08 18.98 -5.30
CA ASN A 410 6.49 19.93 -4.37
C ASN A 410 6.31 19.30 -2.96
N THR A 411 6.56 20.09 -1.91
CA THR A 411 6.32 19.72 -0.51
C THR A 411 5.27 20.64 0.09
N SER A 412 4.07 20.13 0.38
CA SER A 412 2.91 20.85 0.91
C SER A 412 2.52 20.31 2.28
N LEU A 413 2.67 21.12 3.33
CA LEU A 413 2.35 20.76 4.71
C LEU A 413 1.40 21.79 5.31
N GLY A 414 0.14 21.41 5.55
CA GLY A 414 -0.85 22.25 6.21
C GLY A 414 -2.21 22.25 5.50
N TRP A 415 -3.25 22.70 6.22
CA TRP A 415 -4.60 22.84 5.68
C TRP A 415 -4.62 23.81 4.50
N HIS A 416 -5.09 23.35 3.33
CA HIS A 416 -5.17 24.12 2.09
C HIS A 416 -3.83 24.71 1.60
N SER A 417 -2.70 24.16 2.02
CA SER A 417 -1.38 24.50 1.47
C SER A 417 -1.33 24.14 -0.02
N MET A 418 -0.84 25.05 -0.88
CA MET A 418 -0.75 24.88 -2.34
C MET A 418 -2.00 24.30 -3.04
N ASN A 419 -3.20 24.59 -2.54
CA ASN A 419 -4.46 23.96 -2.99
C ASN A 419 -4.71 24.06 -4.51
N ASN A 420 -4.29 25.16 -5.14
CA ASN A 420 -4.51 25.43 -6.57
C ASN A 420 -3.28 25.19 -7.47
N ASN A 421 -2.20 24.57 -6.96
CA ASN A 421 -1.04 24.29 -7.81
C ASN A 421 -1.48 23.43 -8.98
N SER A 422 -1.18 23.82 -10.22
CA SER A 422 -1.51 23.03 -11.40
C SER A 422 -0.24 22.42 -11.98
N THR A 423 0.72 23.25 -12.39
CA THR A 423 1.97 22.81 -13.04
C THR A 423 3.23 23.27 -12.34
N GLY A 424 3.12 24.07 -11.27
CA GLY A 424 4.27 24.56 -10.50
C GLY A 424 5.12 23.42 -9.93
N THR A 425 6.44 23.60 -9.93
CA THR A 425 7.42 22.57 -9.53
C THR A 425 8.41 23.09 -8.50
N PHE A 426 9.03 22.19 -7.73
CA PHE A 426 10.07 22.53 -6.75
C PHE A 426 9.63 23.54 -5.67
N ASN A 427 8.34 23.56 -5.32
CA ASN A 427 7.83 24.45 -4.29
C ASN A 427 7.79 23.77 -2.92
N THR A 428 8.13 24.50 -1.86
CA THR A 428 7.98 24.09 -0.47
C THR A 428 7.01 25.03 0.23
N ALA A 429 5.86 24.54 0.66
CA ALA A 429 4.86 25.30 1.40
C ALA A 429 4.55 24.61 2.73
N VAL A 430 4.87 25.29 3.84
CA VAL A 430 4.67 24.79 5.19
C VAL A 430 3.89 25.81 5.99
N GLY A 431 2.64 25.49 6.32
CA GLY A 431 1.72 26.38 7.03
C GLY A 431 0.32 26.29 6.46
N MET A 432 -0.66 26.68 7.27
CA MET A 432 -2.04 26.78 6.81
C MET A 432 -2.13 27.84 5.71
N VAL A 433 -2.77 27.49 4.59
CA VAL A 433 -2.94 28.32 3.37
C VAL A 433 -1.65 28.94 2.80
N ALA A 434 -0.48 28.37 3.10
CA ALA A 434 0.77 28.75 2.45
C ALA A 434 0.70 28.45 0.94
N MET A 435 1.03 29.42 0.10
CA MET A 435 0.97 29.32 -1.37
C MET A 435 -0.37 28.83 -1.95
N MET A 436 -1.50 29.08 -1.27
CA MET A 436 -2.81 28.53 -1.64
C MET A 436 -3.21 28.79 -3.11
N SER A 437 -2.80 29.94 -3.68
CA SER A 437 -3.15 30.34 -5.05
C SER A 437 -2.08 30.06 -6.11
N ASN A 438 -0.98 29.36 -5.75
CA ASN A 438 0.06 29.02 -6.74
C ASN A 438 -0.57 28.20 -7.85
N THR A 439 -0.35 28.56 -9.12
CA THR A 439 -0.85 27.79 -10.26
C THR A 439 0.32 27.21 -11.06
N THR A 440 1.30 28.05 -11.38
CA THR A 440 2.45 27.72 -12.24
C THR A 440 3.80 28.12 -11.64
N GLY A 441 3.81 28.88 -10.54
CA GLY A 441 5.04 29.32 -9.88
C GLY A 441 5.92 28.15 -9.46
N ALA A 442 7.24 28.32 -9.56
CA ALA A 442 8.22 27.27 -9.32
C ALA A 442 9.35 27.73 -8.41
N GLU A 443 10.02 26.78 -7.76
CA GLU A 443 11.20 27.04 -6.90
C GLU A 443 10.91 28.00 -5.73
N ASN A 444 9.67 28.08 -5.26
CA ASN A 444 9.31 28.94 -4.13
C ASN A 444 9.39 28.19 -2.80
N THR A 445 9.84 28.88 -1.74
CA THR A 445 9.78 28.39 -0.36
C THR A 445 8.89 29.33 0.46
N ALA A 446 7.85 28.80 1.09
CA ALA A 446 6.91 29.54 1.92
C ALA A 446 6.70 28.83 3.26
N LEU A 447 7.09 29.48 4.36
CA LEU A 447 6.99 28.96 5.72
C LEU A 447 6.21 29.94 6.60
N GLY A 448 5.01 29.56 7.02
CA GLY A 448 4.14 30.37 7.88
C GLY A 448 2.68 30.36 7.41
N PHE A 449 1.78 30.89 8.25
CA PHE A 449 0.39 31.09 7.85
C PHE A 449 0.32 32.08 6.68
N HIS A 450 -0.30 31.66 5.58
CA HIS A 450 -0.52 32.48 4.39
C HIS A 450 0.76 33.13 3.81
N ALA A 451 1.92 32.49 4.04
CA ALA A 451 3.18 32.88 3.39
C ALA A 451 3.05 32.64 1.87
N SER A 452 3.37 33.66 1.06
CA SER A 452 3.16 33.67 -0.40
C SER A 452 1.73 33.29 -0.84
N GLY A 453 0.71 33.56 -0.02
CA GLY A 453 -0.65 32.99 -0.17
C GLY A 453 -1.31 33.23 -1.53
N LEU A 454 -1.06 34.39 -2.15
CA LEU A 454 -1.60 34.75 -3.46
C LEU A 454 -0.58 34.67 -4.61
N ASN A 455 0.60 34.07 -4.41
CA ASN A 455 1.53 33.84 -5.53
C ASN A 455 0.86 32.96 -6.57
N THR A 456 0.76 33.42 -7.82
CA THR A 456 0.14 32.66 -8.91
C THR A 456 1.19 32.05 -9.85
N SER A 457 2.19 32.83 -10.27
CA SER A 457 3.20 32.42 -11.25
C SER A 457 4.64 32.87 -10.91
N GLY A 458 4.85 33.57 -9.80
CA GLY A 458 6.17 34.02 -9.38
C GLY A 458 7.08 32.85 -9.05
N TYR A 459 8.37 32.97 -9.35
CA TYR A 459 9.37 31.91 -9.14
C TYR A 459 10.53 32.36 -8.25
N ARG A 460 11.22 31.39 -7.64
CA ARG A 460 12.40 31.61 -6.78
C ARG A 460 12.17 32.60 -5.63
N ASN A 461 10.98 32.60 -5.05
CA ASN A 461 10.69 33.42 -3.88
C ASN A 461 10.90 32.64 -2.58
N ALA A 462 11.49 33.27 -1.56
CA ALA A 462 11.63 32.73 -0.21
C ALA A 462 10.83 33.60 0.78
N SER A 463 9.75 33.08 1.35
CA SER A 463 8.93 33.75 2.35
C SER A 463 8.90 32.98 3.67
N VAL A 464 9.27 33.64 4.76
CA VAL A 464 9.30 33.04 6.11
C VAL A 464 8.66 34.01 7.10
N GLY A 465 7.49 33.65 7.62
CA GLY A 465 6.72 34.44 8.56
C GLY A 465 5.23 34.48 8.24
N TYR A 466 4.44 34.95 9.19
CA TYR A 466 3.01 35.17 9.00
C TYR A 466 2.79 36.23 7.91
N GLU A 467 2.07 35.86 6.85
CA GLU A 467 1.77 36.71 5.69
C GLU A 467 3.02 37.33 5.03
N ALA A 468 4.21 36.72 5.18
CA ALA A 468 5.38 37.13 4.41
C ALA A 468 5.09 36.93 2.92
N LEU A 469 5.32 37.96 2.09
CA LEU A 469 5.01 37.94 0.66
C LEU A 469 3.54 37.62 0.32
N GLY A 470 2.60 37.90 1.24
CA GLY A 470 1.24 37.35 1.21
C GLY A 470 0.39 37.68 -0.03
N LEU A 471 0.57 38.87 -0.63
CA LEU A 471 -0.18 39.32 -1.81
C LEU A 471 0.68 39.41 -3.09
N ASN A 472 1.81 38.71 -3.15
CA ASN A 472 2.59 38.65 -4.37
C ASN A 472 1.80 37.93 -5.46
N GLY A 473 1.51 38.56 -6.60
CA GLY A 473 0.84 37.90 -7.72
C GLY A 473 1.82 37.18 -8.65
N THR A 474 2.83 37.89 -9.13
CA THR A 474 3.75 37.44 -10.21
C THR A 474 5.23 37.72 -9.94
N GLY A 475 5.56 38.46 -8.88
CA GLY A 475 6.93 38.85 -8.54
C GLY A 475 7.82 37.65 -8.26
N SER A 476 9.06 37.73 -8.70
CA SER A 476 10.04 36.65 -8.69
C SER A 476 11.34 37.06 -8.01
N ASP A 477 12.13 36.07 -7.61
CA ASP A 477 13.45 36.28 -7.01
C ASP A 477 13.41 37.17 -5.73
N ASN A 478 12.33 37.09 -4.95
CA ASN A 478 12.17 37.88 -3.72
C ASN A 478 12.48 37.07 -2.45
N THR A 479 13.10 37.72 -1.46
CA THR A 479 13.29 37.19 -0.11
C THR A 479 12.51 38.03 0.90
N ALA A 480 11.63 37.42 1.68
CA ALA A 480 10.78 38.05 2.67
C ALA A 480 10.82 37.27 3.99
N VAL A 481 11.46 37.83 5.02
CA VAL A 481 11.60 37.19 6.34
C VAL A 481 11.06 38.12 7.42
N GLY A 482 9.93 37.74 8.03
CA GLY A 482 9.28 38.49 9.10
C GLY A 482 7.76 38.54 8.99
N TYR A 483 7.10 39.06 10.02
CA TYR A 483 5.66 39.32 10.00
C TYR A 483 5.35 40.38 8.94
N ARG A 484 4.55 40.02 7.92
CA ARG A 484 4.14 40.90 6.81
C ARG A 484 5.32 41.60 6.10
N SER A 485 6.49 40.99 6.05
CA SER A 485 7.59 41.48 5.20
C SER A 485 7.20 41.33 3.73
N LEU A 486 7.43 42.38 2.94
CA LEU A 486 7.14 42.43 1.49
C LEU A 486 5.69 42.04 1.14
N PHE A 487 4.73 42.41 1.99
CA PHE A 487 3.35 41.90 1.93
C PHE A 487 2.64 42.13 0.58
N GLN A 488 2.89 43.26 -0.09
CA GLN A 488 2.12 43.70 -1.26
C GLN A 488 2.87 43.68 -2.60
N SER A 489 3.96 42.91 -2.74
CA SER A 489 4.88 43.09 -3.89
C SER A 489 4.62 42.19 -5.10
N ASN A 490 4.47 42.80 -6.28
CA ASN A 490 4.60 42.19 -7.60
C ASN A 490 5.98 42.48 -8.25
N GLY A 491 6.87 43.18 -7.54
CA GLY A 491 8.21 43.49 -8.03
C GLY A 491 9.19 42.33 -7.87
N ASP A 492 10.28 42.37 -8.64
CA ASP A 492 11.31 41.34 -8.64
C ASP A 492 12.57 41.76 -7.86
N TYR A 493 13.35 40.77 -7.42
CA TYR A 493 14.69 40.95 -6.82
C TYR A 493 14.70 41.79 -5.54
N ASN A 494 13.66 41.70 -4.72
CA ASN A 494 13.58 42.42 -3.45
C ASN A 494 14.00 41.55 -2.27
N THR A 495 14.69 42.15 -1.30
CA THR A 495 15.05 41.52 -0.02
C THR A 495 14.45 42.31 1.12
N ALA A 496 13.57 41.71 1.90
CA ALA A 496 12.93 42.29 3.07
C ALA A 496 13.16 41.41 4.30
N VAL A 497 13.89 41.92 5.29
CA VAL A 497 14.17 41.20 6.53
C VAL A 497 13.78 42.06 7.73
N GLY A 498 12.75 41.64 8.45
CA GLY A 498 12.17 42.37 9.58
C GLY A 498 10.65 42.47 9.49
N MET A 499 10.01 42.72 10.64
CA MET A 499 8.57 42.98 10.68
C MET A 499 8.22 44.18 9.79
N GLN A 500 7.30 43.98 8.85
CA GLN A 500 6.83 44.99 7.91
C GLN A 500 7.95 45.67 7.10
N ALA A 501 9.08 44.99 6.89
CA ALA A 501 10.09 45.46 5.96
C ALA A 501 9.54 45.41 4.51
N LEU A 502 9.74 46.46 3.71
CA LEU A 502 9.15 46.64 2.38
C LEU A 502 7.63 46.41 2.31
N TYR A 503 6.89 46.72 3.37
CA TYR A 503 5.45 46.48 3.42
C TYR A 503 4.70 47.21 2.29
N GLN A 504 5.13 48.43 1.98
CA GLN A 504 4.51 49.30 0.98
C GLN A 504 5.05 49.11 -0.45
N ASN A 505 6.06 48.24 -0.64
CA ASN A 505 6.70 48.04 -1.94
C ASN A 505 5.83 47.21 -2.89
N THR A 506 4.96 47.87 -3.67
CA THR A 506 4.06 47.20 -4.59
C THR A 506 4.73 46.71 -5.87
N ASN A 507 5.40 47.58 -6.61
CA ASN A 507 6.00 47.24 -7.91
C ASN A 507 7.50 47.57 -8.01
N GLY A 508 8.12 48.04 -6.93
CA GLY A 508 9.55 48.35 -6.92
C GLY A 508 10.41 47.09 -6.99
N THR A 509 11.58 47.20 -7.61
CA THR A 509 12.48 46.08 -7.89
C THR A 509 13.90 46.37 -7.42
N LEU A 510 14.69 45.33 -7.16
CA LEU A 510 16.08 45.47 -6.70
C LEU A 510 16.20 46.23 -5.36
N ASN A 511 15.18 46.17 -4.51
CA ASN A 511 15.19 46.88 -3.23
C ASN A 511 15.62 45.97 -2.08
N THR A 512 16.41 46.49 -1.16
CA THR A 512 16.80 45.81 0.08
C THR A 512 16.31 46.61 1.27
N ALA A 513 15.54 46.00 2.17
CA ALA A 513 15.22 46.58 3.47
C ALA A 513 15.49 45.60 4.61
N ILE A 514 16.24 46.06 5.61
CA ILE A 514 16.62 45.28 6.78
C ILE A 514 16.30 46.09 8.04
N GLY A 515 15.30 45.66 8.81
CA GLY A 515 14.85 46.30 10.05
C GLY A 515 13.34 46.32 10.22
N TYR A 516 12.89 46.61 11.45
CA TYR A 516 11.47 46.88 11.74
C TYR A 516 11.01 48.10 10.95
N HIS A 517 9.98 47.96 10.10
CA HIS A 517 9.45 49.03 9.24
C HIS A 517 10.52 49.72 8.36
N ALA A 518 11.58 49.00 7.98
CA ALA A 518 12.48 49.49 6.93
C ALA A 518 11.75 49.41 5.58
N ASP A 519 11.61 50.50 4.86
CA ASP A 519 10.73 50.55 3.69
C ASP A 519 11.23 51.53 2.59
N VAL A 520 10.47 51.58 1.51
CA VAL A 520 10.53 52.60 0.46
C VAL A 520 9.27 53.48 0.55
N ILE A 521 9.35 54.73 0.06
CA ILE A 521 8.19 55.62 0.10
C ILE A 521 7.04 55.08 -0.77
N LEU A 522 5.83 55.27 -0.29
CA LEU A 522 4.61 54.91 -1.01
C LEU A 522 4.47 55.73 -2.31
N TYR A 523 3.77 55.19 -3.31
CA TYR A 523 3.30 55.85 -4.55
C TYR A 523 4.21 55.86 -5.78
N THR A 524 5.48 55.46 -5.68
CA THR A 524 6.32 55.28 -6.89
C THR A 524 7.06 53.95 -6.83
N PRO A 525 7.16 53.19 -7.95
CA PRO A 525 8.03 52.03 -8.00
C PRO A 525 9.48 52.46 -7.83
N ILE A 526 9.99 52.40 -6.59
CA ILE A 526 11.39 52.66 -6.29
C ILE A 526 12.21 51.44 -6.71
N THR A 527 13.39 51.70 -7.26
CA THR A 527 14.29 50.65 -7.73
C THR A 527 15.71 50.87 -7.26
N ASN A 528 16.44 49.78 -7.00
CA ASN A 528 17.82 49.84 -6.52
C ASN A 528 17.96 50.73 -5.27
N ALA A 529 17.05 50.55 -4.31
CA ALA A 529 17.08 51.23 -3.02
C ALA A 529 17.54 50.29 -1.90
N THR A 530 18.27 50.83 -0.93
CA THR A 530 18.70 50.07 0.25
C THR A 530 18.37 50.82 1.53
N ALA A 531 17.50 50.27 2.36
CA ALA A 531 17.10 50.78 3.66
C ALA A 531 17.63 49.85 4.78
N ILE A 532 18.52 50.34 5.64
CA ILE A 532 19.07 49.53 6.75
C ILE A 532 18.81 50.26 8.06
N GLY A 533 18.11 49.61 8.99
CA GLY A 533 17.76 50.13 10.31
C GLY A 533 16.25 50.25 10.52
N ALA A 534 15.83 50.32 11.79
CA ALA A 534 14.41 50.47 12.14
C ALA A 534 13.85 51.80 11.62
N ASN A 535 12.71 51.77 10.93
CA ASN A 535 12.08 52.93 10.29
C ASN A 535 12.98 53.65 9.27
N ALA A 536 13.99 52.99 8.70
CA ALA A 536 14.74 53.55 7.60
C ALA A 536 13.86 53.55 6.33
N ILE A 537 13.53 54.72 5.80
CA ILE A 537 12.67 54.86 4.61
C ILE A 537 13.42 55.52 3.46
N VAL A 538 13.51 54.85 2.31
CA VAL A 538 14.14 55.40 1.10
C VAL A 538 13.08 56.02 0.19
N ASP A 539 13.33 57.24 -0.30
CA ASP A 539 12.37 58.05 -1.06
C ASP A 539 12.69 58.18 -2.55
N ALA A 540 13.79 57.60 -3.04
CA ALA A 540 14.16 57.64 -4.44
C ALA A 540 14.95 56.41 -4.90
N SER A 541 14.87 56.09 -6.19
CA SER A 541 15.70 55.04 -6.81
C SER A 541 17.19 55.37 -6.79
N ASN A 542 18.03 54.33 -6.74
CA ASN A 542 19.50 54.42 -6.67
C ASN A 542 19.97 55.16 -5.41
N LYS A 543 19.36 54.87 -4.26
CA LYS A 543 19.65 55.54 -2.98
C LYS A 543 19.83 54.51 -1.88
N VAL A 544 20.89 54.69 -1.09
CA VAL A 544 21.13 53.93 0.14
C VAL A 544 20.85 54.86 1.33
N ARG A 545 20.03 54.39 2.27
CA ARG A 545 19.78 55.03 3.57
C ARG A 545 20.14 54.05 4.68
N ILE A 546 21.08 54.46 5.53
CA ILE A 546 21.47 53.73 6.74
C ILE A 546 20.96 54.55 7.93
N GLY A 547 19.95 54.03 8.62
CA GLY A 547 19.32 54.67 9.77
C GLY A 547 18.11 55.55 9.46
N ASN A 548 17.45 56.00 10.52
CA ASN A 548 16.37 56.99 10.50
C ASN A 548 16.88 58.36 11.01
N ALA A 549 16.00 59.36 11.16
CA ALA A 549 16.41 60.69 11.59
C ALA A 549 16.99 60.74 13.03
N ALA A 550 16.66 59.75 13.86
CA ALA A 550 17.15 59.66 15.24
C ALA A 550 18.58 59.12 15.36
N VAL A 551 19.22 58.67 14.27
CA VAL A 551 20.61 58.23 14.30
C VAL A 551 21.56 59.40 14.56
N THR A 552 22.38 59.27 15.59
CA THR A 552 23.32 60.32 16.05
C THR A 552 24.76 60.09 15.59
N VAL A 553 25.15 58.83 15.38
CA VAL A 553 26.49 58.41 14.93
C VAL A 553 26.38 57.25 13.94
N ILE A 554 27.13 57.33 12.84
CA ILE A 554 27.44 56.20 11.96
C ILE A 554 28.95 56.01 12.04
N GLU A 555 29.40 54.92 12.65
CA GLU A 555 30.82 54.67 12.93
C GLU A 555 31.37 53.49 12.13
N GLY A 556 32.64 53.62 11.75
CA GLY A 556 33.44 52.57 11.11
C GLY A 556 34.92 52.86 11.34
N GLN A 557 35.73 51.82 11.51
CA GLN A 557 37.17 51.98 11.76
C GLN A 557 37.93 52.53 10.54
N VAL A 558 37.41 52.29 9.33
CA VAL A 558 38.01 52.70 8.05
C VAL A 558 37.05 53.62 7.30
N PRO A 559 37.51 54.70 6.66
CA PRO A 559 36.65 55.60 5.88
C PRO A 559 35.97 54.92 4.69
N PHE A 560 34.85 55.50 4.23
CA PHE A 560 34.27 55.13 2.93
C PHE A 560 35.21 55.53 1.79
N THR A 561 35.44 54.59 0.87
CA THR A 561 36.25 54.82 -0.33
C THR A 561 35.38 54.94 -1.58
N THR A 562 35.71 55.85 -2.48
CA THR A 562 35.07 55.96 -3.80
C THR A 562 36.07 55.53 -4.89
N PRO A 563 35.73 54.55 -5.76
CA PRO A 563 36.57 54.21 -6.91
C PRO A 563 36.87 55.43 -7.79
N SER A 564 38.15 55.69 -8.05
CA SER A 564 38.60 56.94 -8.70
C SER A 564 39.75 56.72 -9.70
N ASP A 565 39.86 55.51 -10.24
CA ASP A 565 40.91 55.11 -11.19
C ASP A 565 40.77 55.85 -12.53
N GLY A 566 41.88 56.40 -13.04
CA GLY A 566 41.91 57.18 -14.28
C GLY A 566 41.45 56.40 -15.52
N ARG A 567 41.56 55.07 -15.51
CA ARG A 567 41.08 54.20 -16.61
C ARG A 567 39.58 54.30 -16.85
N TYR A 568 38.81 54.68 -15.83
CA TYR A 568 37.34 54.77 -15.89
C TYR A 568 36.83 56.22 -15.90
N LYS A 569 37.72 57.21 -16.03
CA LYS A 569 37.35 58.63 -16.15
C LYS A 569 37.48 59.09 -17.61
N PHE A 570 36.47 59.81 -18.10
CA PHE A 570 36.45 60.36 -19.46
C PHE A 570 36.10 61.85 -19.41
N LYS A 571 36.54 62.62 -20.42
CA LYS A 571 36.34 64.08 -20.51
C LYS A 571 36.79 64.84 -19.25
N VAL A 572 37.98 64.51 -18.74
CA VAL A 572 38.59 65.23 -17.60
C VAL A 572 38.92 66.67 -18.04
N GLN A 573 38.44 67.67 -17.29
CA GLN A 573 38.62 69.10 -17.54
C GLN A 573 38.97 69.85 -16.23
N ASP A 574 39.63 70.99 -16.35
CA ASP A 574 40.06 71.83 -15.22
C ASP A 574 39.06 72.97 -14.92
N ASP A 575 37.79 72.64 -14.72
CA ASP A 575 36.67 73.60 -14.61
C ASP A 575 36.14 73.82 -13.18
N VAL A 576 36.76 73.20 -12.17
CA VAL A 576 36.43 73.38 -10.75
C VAL A 576 36.55 74.85 -10.32
N LYS A 577 35.54 75.37 -9.62
CA LYS A 577 35.55 76.72 -9.04
C LYS A 577 36.10 76.72 -7.61
N GLY A 578 37.07 77.59 -7.35
CA GLY A 578 37.68 77.80 -6.03
C GLY A 578 37.04 78.96 -5.25
N LEU A 579 37.76 80.08 -5.12
CA LEU A 579 37.39 81.23 -4.29
C LEU A 579 36.04 81.84 -4.66
N ASP A 580 35.73 81.93 -5.96
CA ASP A 580 34.47 82.48 -6.46
C ASP A 580 33.23 81.76 -5.89
N PHE A 581 33.33 80.44 -5.73
CA PHE A 581 32.29 79.61 -5.12
C PHE A 581 32.38 79.60 -3.58
N ILE A 582 33.57 79.34 -3.03
CA ILE A 582 33.74 79.14 -1.58
C ILE A 582 33.40 80.41 -0.77
N LEU A 583 33.74 81.60 -1.26
CA LEU A 583 33.45 82.85 -0.54
C LEU A 583 31.95 83.18 -0.46
N GLN A 584 31.11 82.55 -1.29
CA GLN A 584 29.66 82.72 -1.26
C GLN A 584 28.97 81.76 -0.27
N LEU A 585 29.69 80.79 0.29
CA LEU A 585 29.11 79.82 1.23
C LEU A 585 28.97 80.43 2.63
N ARG A 586 27.83 80.15 3.29
CA ARG A 586 27.53 80.62 4.65
C ARG A 586 27.49 79.45 5.65
N PRO A 587 28.54 79.24 6.47
CA PRO A 587 28.49 78.27 7.55
C PRO A 587 27.46 78.67 8.61
N VAL A 588 26.69 77.71 9.11
CA VAL A 588 25.66 77.89 10.13
C VAL A 588 25.74 76.81 11.20
N THR A 589 25.21 77.07 12.39
CA THR A 589 24.92 76.03 13.39
C THR A 589 23.41 75.88 13.56
N TYR A 590 22.93 74.64 13.68
CA TYR A 590 21.50 74.34 13.74
C TYR A 590 21.22 73.10 14.61
N GLN A 591 19.97 72.98 15.05
CA GLN A 591 19.39 71.72 15.55
C GLN A 591 18.47 71.17 14.47
N PHE A 592 18.41 69.85 14.32
CA PHE A 592 17.62 69.21 13.28
C PHE A 592 16.29 68.71 13.86
N ASP A 593 15.18 69.11 13.26
CA ASP A 593 13.85 68.68 13.65
C ASP A 593 13.57 67.27 13.11
N VAL A 594 14.04 66.26 13.86
CA VAL A 594 13.93 64.84 13.52
C VAL A 594 12.48 64.37 13.42
N LYS A 595 11.58 64.89 14.28
CA LYS A 595 10.17 64.48 14.33
C LYS A 595 9.43 64.99 13.09
N ARG A 596 9.63 66.26 12.74
CA ARG A 596 9.05 66.82 11.51
C ARG A 596 9.61 66.16 10.26
N PHE A 597 10.89 65.82 10.24
CA PHE A 597 11.51 65.13 9.12
C PHE A 597 10.93 63.73 8.93
N ASP A 598 10.78 62.92 9.98
CA ASP A 598 10.23 61.57 9.80
C ASP A 598 8.71 61.57 9.54
N ALA A 599 7.98 62.57 10.06
CA ALA A 599 6.55 62.72 9.83
C ALA A 599 6.16 62.85 8.34
N GLN A 600 7.09 63.20 7.45
CA GLN A 600 6.84 63.26 6.01
C GLN A 600 6.70 61.87 5.36
N TYR A 601 7.18 60.82 6.03
CA TYR A 601 7.17 59.44 5.54
C TYR A 601 6.06 58.58 6.16
N THR A 602 5.47 59.03 7.27
CA THR A 602 4.37 58.34 7.96
C THR A 602 3.02 58.81 7.44
N SER A 603 2.10 57.89 7.14
CA SER A 603 0.73 58.26 6.81
C SER A 603 -0.03 58.67 8.08
N GLN A 604 -0.87 59.71 8.03
CA GLN A 604 -1.64 60.19 9.19
C GLN A 604 -2.62 59.16 9.80
N ASN A 605 -2.73 57.97 9.21
CA ASN A 605 -3.65 56.91 9.65
C ASN A 605 -2.96 55.78 10.45
N ASP A 606 -1.65 55.85 10.69
CA ASP A 606 -0.98 54.90 11.59
C ASP A 606 -1.23 55.30 13.06
N ASN A 607 -2.44 55.03 13.55
CA ASN A 607 -2.71 54.87 14.98
C ASN A 607 -2.06 53.58 15.52
N ALA A 608 -0.79 53.37 15.21
CA ALA A 608 -0.04 52.19 15.58
C ALA A 608 1.43 52.55 15.82
N THR A 609 1.68 53.34 16.86
CA THR A 609 2.87 53.10 17.66
C THR A 609 2.50 53.41 19.10
N GLN A 610 2.35 52.35 19.90
CA GLN A 610 2.99 52.41 21.20
C GLN A 610 4.47 52.70 20.91
N THR A 611 4.84 53.97 20.77
CA THR A 611 6.24 54.37 20.74
C THR A 611 6.78 53.86 22.06
N SER A 612 7.55 52.79 22.01
CA SER A 612 8.25 52.33 23.20
C SER A 612 9.02 53.53 23.76
N ASN A 613 9.07 53.68 25.09
CA ASN A 613 9.82 54.76 25.73
C ASN A 613 11.26 54.88 25.16
N ALA A 614 11.82 53.77 24.69
CA ALA A 614 13.12 53.70 24.03
C ALA A 614 13.20 54.46 22.69
N ILE A 615 12.20 54.35 21.80
CA ILE A 615 12.19 55.10 20.53
C ILE A 615 12.07 56.59 20.81
N GLN A 616 11.17 56.99 21.71
CA GLN A 616 10.98 58.40 22.06
C GLN A 616 12.26 59.05 22.60
N ALA A 617 12.98 58.34 23.48
CA ALA A 617 14.26 58.78 24.02
C ALA A 617 15.31 59.04 22.92
N SER A 618 15.39 58.19 21.89
CA SER A 618 16.31 58.38 20.76
C SER A 618 16.00 59.63 19.94
N TYR A 619 14.71 59.94 19.69
CA TYR A 619 14.33 61.19 19.01
C TYR A 619 14.69 62.42 19.83
N ASP A 620 14.48 62.36 21.15
CA ASP A 620 14.75 63.50 22.03
C ASP A 620 16.26 63.77 22.13
N GLU A 621 17.10 62.74 22.22
CA GLU A 621 18.56 62.86 22.15
C GLU A 621 19.01 63.50 20.83
N ALA A 622 18.53 62.98 19.70
CA ALA A 622 18.92 63.46 18.38
C ALA A 622 18.49 64.92 18.09
N THR A 623 17.33 65.34 18.63
CA THR A 623 16.81 66.71 18.49
C THR A 623 17.70 67.74 19.21
N LEU A 624 18.24 67.37 20.38
CA LEU A 624 19.03 68.26 21.21
C LEU A 624 20.45 68.52 20.66
N MET A 625 20.94 67.66 19.76
CA MET A 625 22.27 67.78 19.18
C MET A 625 22.41 69.07 18.33
N ARG A 626 23.34 69.93 18.74
CA ARG A 626 23.78 71.08 17.93
C ARG A 626 24.78 70.61 16.86
N ARG A 627 24.52 70.96 15.61
CA ARG A 627 25.32 70.61 14.43
C ARG A 627 25.86 71.87 13.76
N SER A 628 26.97 71.74 13.03
CA SER A 628 27.55 72.81 12.20
C SER A 628 27.55 72.36 10.74
N GLY A 629 27.21 73.25 9.81
CA GLY A 629 27.06 72.88 8.40
C GLY A 629 26.61 74.03 7.50
N PHE A 630 26.01 73.68 6.36
CA PHE A 630 25.45 74.60 5.37
C PHE A 630 23.98 74.30 5.08
N ILE A 631 23.22 75.30 4.64
CA ILE A 631 21.86 75.12 4.11
C ILE A 631 21.97 74.78 2.62
N ALA A 632 21.48 73.61 2.21
CA ALA A 632 21.69 73.08 0.86
C ALA A 632 21.19 74.01 -0.26
N GLN A 633 20.06 74.67 -0.06
CA GLN A 633 19.50 75.64 -1.01
C GLN A 633 20.40 76.89 -1.16
N GLU A 634 21.08 77.32 -0.09
CA GLU A 634 22.05 78.42 -0.15
C GLU A 634 23.31 78.01 -0.91
N VAL A 635 23.78 76.76 -0.73
CA VAL A 635 24.90 76.19 -1.50
C VAL A 635 24.55 76.12 -2.98
N GLU A 636 23.33 75.67 -3.34
CA GLU A 636 22.87 75.65 -4.72
C GLU A 636 22.87 77.05 -5.34
N LYS A 637 22.38 78.05 -4.61
CA LYS A 637 22.40 79.44 -5.07
C LYS A 637 23.83 79.92 -5.32
N ALA A 638 24.77 79.65 -4.40
CA ALA A 638 26.18 79.99 -4.56
C ALA A 638 26.82 79.29 -5.78
N ALA A 639 26.51 78.01 -5.98
CA ALA A 639 27.00 77.25 -7.13
C ALA A 639 26.50 77.84 -8.45
N ASN A 640 25.19 78.14 -8.54
CA ASN A 640 24.58 78.76 -9.72
C ASN A 640 25.16 80.15 -10.02
N ASN A 641 25.35 81.00 -9.00
CA ASN A 641 25.95 82.31 -9.16
C ASN A 641 27.38 82.25 -9.70
N SER A 642 28.14 81.21 -9.32
CA SER A 642 29.52 80.98 -9.76
C SER A 642 29.60 80.23 -11.11
N GLY A 643 28.46 79.93 -11.73
CA GLY A 643 28.36 79.08 -12.92
C GLY A 643 28.94 77.68 -12.71
N TYR A 644 28.87 77.16 -11.49
CA TYR A 644 29.47 75.88 -11.11
C TYR A 644 28.41 74.78 -10.99
N ASN A 645 28.53 73.73 -11.80
CA ASN A 645 27.72 72.53 -11.65
C ASN A 645 28.29 71.64 -10.54
N PHE A 646 28.04 72.00 -9.29
CA PHE A 646 28.64 71.33 -8.13
C PHE A 646 27.95 70.00 -7.82
N SER A 647 28.68 68.89 -7.91
CA SER A 647 28.18 67.53 -7.69
C SER A 647 27.83 67.21 -6.23
N GLY A 648 28.25 68.04 -5.28
CA GLY A 648 27.97 67.83 -3.85
C GLY A 648 26.54 68.19 -3.41
N ILE A 649 25.71 68.72 -4.31
CA ILE A 649 24.30 69.04 -4.03
C ILE A 649 23.41 67.94 -4.61
N ILE A 650 22.67 67.27 -3.74
CA ILE A 650 21.66 66.29 -4.13
C ILE A 650 20.31 66.99 -4.06
N LYS A 651 19.71 67.22 -5.23
CA LYS A 651 18.45 67.95 -5.37
C LYS A 651 17.24 67.01 -5.19
N PRO A 652 16.11 67.53 -4.67
CA PRO A 652 14.83 66.82 -4.70
C PRO A 652 14.45 66.44 -6.13
N ARG A 653 14.00 65.20 -6.36
CA ARG A 653 13.43 64.79 -7.66
C ARG A 653 11.91 65.00 -7.68
N THR A 654 11.27 64.96 -6.52
CA THR A 654 9.84 65.23 -6.33
C THR A 654 9.62 66.27 -5.23
N GLU A 655 8.39 66.79 -5.10
CA GLU A 655 8.00 67.71 -4.02
C GLU A 655 8.10 67.08 -2.62
N LYS A 656 8.18 65.74 -2.53
CA LYS A 656 8.33 64.99 -1.27
C LYS A 656 9.78 64.64 -0.93
N ASP A 657 10.72 64.90 -1.84
CA ASP A 657 12.14 64.64 -1.61
C ASP A 657 12.78 65.84 -0.88
N HIS A 658 13.90 65.60 -0.21
CA HIS A 658 14.68 66.64 0.48
C HIS A 658 16.02 66.89 -0.19
N TYR A 659 16.54 68.10 -0.03
CA TYR A 659 17.93 68.40 -0.37
C TYR A 659 18.91 67.67 0.55
N SER A 660 20.04 67.23 0.00
CA SER A 660 21.17 66.70 0.79
C SER A 660 22.50 67.28 0.29
N LEU A 661 23.50 67.31 1.17
CA LEU A 661 24.86 67.76 0.85
C LEU A 661 25.88 66.63 1.11
N SER A 662 26.79 66.45 0.16
CA SER A 662 28.00 65.64 0.32
C SER A 662 29.15 66.53 0.77
N TYR A 663 29.46 66.52 2.08
CA TYR A 663 30.49 67.39 2.65
C TYR A 663 31.89 67.09 2.10
N ASP A 664 32.18 65.83 1.75
CA ASP A 664 33.42 65.39 1.11
C ASP A 664 33.64 66.05 -0.27
N ALA A 665 32.56 66.34 -1.01
CA ALA A 665 32.66 66.97 -2.32
C ALA A 665 33.22 68.41 -2.27
N PHE A 666 33.14 69.08 -1.11
CA PHE A 666 33.69 70.43 -0.93
C PHE A 666 35.22 70.44 -0.85
N VAL A 667 35.86 69.30 -0.59
CA VAL A 667 37.32 69.21 -0.50
C VAL A 667 37.98 69.67 -1.79
N VAL A 668 37.45 69.30 -2.97
CA VAL A 668 38.05 69.64 -4.27
C VAL A 668 37.96 71.15 -4.58
N PRO A 669 36.80 71.82 -4.42
CA PRO A 669 36.72 73.28 -4.47
C PRO A 669 37.58 74.01 -3.44
N LEU A 670 37.70 73.49 -2.21
CA LEU A 670 38.57 74.06 -1.18
C LEU A 670 40.05 73.99 -1.60
N VAL A 671 40.50 72.87 -2.15
CA VAL A 671 41.85 72.73 -2.70
C VAL A 671 42.07 73.76 -3.82
N LYS A 672 41.09 73.92 -4.72
CA LYS A 672 41.17 74.92 -5.80
C LYS A 672 41.22 76.35 -5.26
N ALA A 673 40.42 76.67 -4.24
CA ALA A 673 40.40 77.99 -3.60
C ALA A 673 41.74 78.31 -2.93
N VAL A 674 42.37 77.32 -2.27
CA VAL A 674 43.72 77.49 -1.68
C VAL A 674 44.75 77.72 -2.79
N GLN A 675 44.70 76.99 -3.90
CA GLN A 675 45.59 77.23 -5.05
C GLN A 675 45.42 78.64 -5.65
N GLU A 676 44.19 79.12 -5.77
CA GLU A 676 43.89 80.48 -6.26
C GLU A 676 44.35 81.55 -5.28
N GLN A 677 44.09 81.36 -3.98
CA GLN A 677 44.54 82.25 -2.92
C GLN A 677 46.07 82.34 -2.88
N GLN A 678 46.76 81.21 -3.03
CA GLN A 678 48.22 81.16 -3.08
C GLN A 678 48.78 81.98 -4.25
N LYS A 679 48.17 81.90 -5.44
CA LYS A 679 48.55 82.73 -6.59
C LYS A 679 48.35 84.22 -6.34
N ILE A 680 47.26 84.61 -5.65
CA ILE A 680 47.02 86.01 -5.27
C ILE A 680 48.10 86.47 -4.27
N ILE A 681 48.43 85.64 -3.28
CA ILE A 681 49.48 85.93 -2.30
C ILE A 681 50.83 86.13 -2.99
N GLU A 682 51.23 85.24 -3.90
CA GLU A 682 52.47 85.36 -4.67
C GLU A 682 52.52 86.65 -5.50
N LYS A 683 51.40 87.01 -6.16
CA LYS A 683 51.29 88.26 -6.91
C LYS A 683 51.37 89.50 -6.02
N LEU A 684 50.76 89.46 -4.83
CA LEU A 684 50.85 90.54 -3.85
C LEU A 684 52.27 90.67 -3.29
N GLN A 685 52.95 89.57 -3.02
CA GLN A 685 54.36 89.55 -2.59
C GLN A 685 55.27 90.14 -3.67
N GLN A 686 55.09 89.76 -4.93
CA GLN A 686 55.85 90.34 -6.05
C GLN A 686 55.60 91.85 -6.16
N LYS A 687 54.34 92.29 -6.09
CA LYS A 687 54.01 93.71 -6.12
C LYS A 687 54.64 94.48 -4.96
N ASN A 688 54.62 93.93 -3.75
CA ASN A 688 55.29 94.52 -2.59
C ASN A 688 56.81 94.63 -2.81
N ASN A 689 57.45 93.62 -3.39
CA ASN A 689 58.88 93.65 -3.70
C ASN A 689 59.22 94.71 -4.77
N ASP A 690 58.38 94.84 -5.80
CA ASP A 690 58.52 95.85 -6.85
C ASP A 690 58.32 97.27 -6.29
N GLU A 691 57.32 97.46 -5.43
CA GLU A 691 57.07 98.73 -4.72
C GLU A 691 58.22 99.08 -3.78
N GLN A 692 58.75 98.12 -3.00
CA GLN A 692 59.95 98.31 -2.17
C GLN A 692 61.19 98.68 -3.01
N SER A 693 61.36 98.06 -4.18
CA SER A 693 62.45 98.38 -5.12
C SER A 693 62.28 99.77 -5.77
N ARG A 694 61.04 100.25 -5.93
CA ARG A 694 60.74 101.59 -6.42
C ARG A 694 60.96 102.65 -5.33
N ILE A 695 60.53 102.37 -4.10
CA ILE A 695 60.79 103.22 -2.92
C ILE A 695 62.30 103.39 -2.72
N SER A 696 63.06 102.29 -2.73
CA SER A 696 64.53 102.35 -2.60
C SER A 696 65.20 103.19 -3.69
N ARG A 697 64.68 103.15 -4.93
CA ARG A 697 65.17 103.99 -6.04
C ARG A 697 64.84 105.47 -5.85
N LEU A 698 63.63 105.78 -5.40
CA LEU A 698 63.21 107.16 -5.11
C LEU A 698 63.96 107.75 -3.92
N GLU A 699 64.18 106.96 -2.86
CA GLU A 699 65.03 107.35 -1.72
C GLU A 699 66.44 107.70 -2.18
N LYS A 700 67.04 106.87 -3.04
CA LYS A 700 68.36 107.14 -3.63
C LYS A 700 68.40 108.42 -4.48
N GLN A 701 67.35 108.68 -5.28
CA GLN A 701 67.24 109.92 -6.07
C GLN A 701 67.08 111.16 -5.18
N VAL A 702 66.33 111.06 -4.07
CA VAL A 702 66.19 112.13 -3.08
C VAL A 702 67.52 112.37 -2.37
N GLU A 703 68.28 111.32 -2.07
CA GLU A 703 69.63 111.43 -1.51
C GLU A 703 70.62 112.10 -2.47
N GLU A 704 70.60 111.75 -3.76
CA GLU A 704 71.40 112.39 -4.81
C GLU A 704 71.01 113.87 -5.00
N LEU A 705 69.71 114.20 -4.97
CA LEU A 705 69.21 115.59 -4.97
C LEU A 705 69.66 116.36 -3.72
N LEU A 706 69.60 115.75 -2.55
CA LEU A 706 70.09 116.33 -1.29
C LEU A 706 71.61 116.57 -1.32
N GLN A 707 72.38 115.68 -1.96
CA GLN A 707 73.82 115.88 -2.18
C GLN A 707 74.08 117.02 -3.16
N LEU A 708 73.34 117.13 -4.26
CA LEU A 708 73.44 118.25 -5.21
C LEU A 708 73.07 119.60 -4.57
N LEU A 709 72.06 119.63 -3.69
CA LEU A 709 71.66 120.82 -2.92
C LEU A 709 72.67 121.22 -1.84
N LYS A 710 73.44 120.25 -1.31
CA LYS A 710 74.57 120.51 -0.42
C LYS A 710 75.82 120.98 -1.16
N ALA A 711 76.00 120.59 -2.43
CA ALA A 711 77.09 121.04 -3.29
C ALA A 711 76.85 122.42 -3.95
N SER A 712 75.63 122.94 -3.87
CA SER A 712 75.26 124.29 -4.36
C SER A 712 75.31 125.38 -3.28
N LYS A 713 75.96 125.11 -2.14
CA LYS A 713 76.38 126.07 -1.12
C LYS A 713 77.89 126.05 -1.05
#